data_AF-A0A291PLE3-F1
#
_entry.id   AF-A0A291PLE3-F1
#
_cell.length_a   1.000
_cell.length_b   1.000
_cell.length_c   1.000
_cell.angle_alpha   90.00
_cell.angle_beta   90.00
_cell.angle_gamma   90.00
#
_symmetry.space_group_name_H-M   'P 1'
#
loop_
_entity.id
_entity.type
_entity.pdbx_description
1 polymer ?
#
loop_
_entity_poly.entity_id
_entity_poly.type
_entity_poly.pdbx_seq_one_letter_code
_entity_poly.pdbx_strand_id
1 'polypeptide(L)'
;MRDTAYNILAKAACRAAMLRSVIMSDSADITSSSSSGVHLVNSDVSIGNGAVWTDTELGDGGELFVETGGLAVNTLVDKGDLTVDVGGVASGVTVIGNWDENGYFEVDGGTIADLTVEKQGWGIVNSGSINDVLVTDSGYIEIAALADNVTVSNGGGIEVDSTGVVRNLTVGPGGTFGIRPGEGGVIENVTIASGGSINATEIASAGSVAIQSGGTIDFSGLAFQSGGSATLKGDPVLTVTEGSISRSVSIEGNYAGEHFVLSDDGLGGTVATLEPDDGTPCFCRGTLIETERGEIAVEDLAIGDRVRTASRALRPIRWIGHRSYSGPFVRGNRNVLPIVIRAGALGDGLPRRDLSVSPLHAMALEGVLIPAICLINGVSILQAEQIDEVTYFHVELETHDILLAEGAPSESFVDDDSRNMFHNAAAFRKLYPDAVPLPAVYCAPRIEEGPVLEAILTRLNTEAGIAPVAAPDGTIEGYLDEVTRTLIRGWARNPHSPEPVRLSLYDNGIAIAEIVANCPRPDVGSECGFCFVVPGGLAPDVRHVIEIGLAGDLGEPRNLLGHTPWVLDQPTTREHSAARPAITASSAAMRGYIDSVSRDRVCGWIYDPAKPGKSVAIQVAVNGTIVERSVANGRRPDVADAGAGPERCGFDLLFIPPLSPLTRQIIEVRNERTGDLLGKPVVLDAANQFDSDLEQAVRTAIGSVQNVKDHDRALSFLATQIERLKQSHADHQSGRRQNDVQRERSRRGLALPANRAPRVLVIDSRMPDTCRDAGSCAILSHMAALQALGYDVSFVAADEMGSASAQTMNNIEICAAPFYSSVEDLLRRQAQSFDFAYLHRQSIATRYLPLVRQYQSRARVIYAVADLHHVRLARQASVEERPELMAKAHKIRDAEYAAALQADVVLTHSTVEAAILRRDVPGAEVHVVPWAVAVRKQAPSFERRCGVLFLGNFSHAPNVDAALWLAEEIMPLVWRQRPDIHCTIAGADMPESVRLLAAPGVEVIGPVPDCGVLFDKVRLSIAPLRLGAGVKGKVLDSMAAGVPCVMTPIAAEGMELPGDFADATGETAEALAALIVGLHDDSTTHARMVRAGRRFIRQRHDHARIIDVLGRIAGDTTGKRQAG
;
A
#
# COMPACT_ATOMS: atom_id res chain seq x y z
N MET A 1 7.20 39.28 -34.98
CA MET A 1 6.27 40.40 -34.70
C MET A 1 5.10 40.44 -35.69
N ARG A 2 5.28 40.79 -36.98
CA ARG A 2 4.15 40.78 -37.93
C ARG A 2 3.54 39.38 -38.11
N ASP A 3 4.39 38.37 -38.22
CA ASP A 3 3.99 36.96 -38.40
C ASP A 3 3.31 36.41 -37.13
N THR A 4 3.77 36.88 -35.96
CA THR A 4 3.14 36.63 -34.65
C THR A 4 1.70 37.16 -34.62
N ALA A 5 1.49 38.41 -35.07
CA ALA A 5 0.16 39.00 -35.18
C ALA A 5 -0.70 38.30 -36.26
N TYR A 6 -0.09 37.86 -37.36
CA TYR A 6 -0.80 37.13 -38.42
C TYR A 6 -1.26 35.75 -37.95
N ASN A 7 -0.45 35.02 -37.17
CA ASN A 7 -0.86 33.73 -36.59
C ASN A 7 -1.94 33.88 -35.50
N ILE A 8 -1.90 34.95 -34.70
CA ILE A 8 -2.97 35.27 -33.73
C ILE A 8 -4.28 35.61 -34.48
N LEU A 9 -4.21 36.45 -35.52
CA LEU A 9 -5.37 36.79 -36.36
C LEU A 9 -5.87 35.59 -37.16
N ALA A 10 -5.01 34.67 -37.61
CA ALA A 10 -5.41 33.45 -38.30
C ALA A 10 -6.12 32.46 -37.35
N LYS A 11 -5.63 32.28 -36.11
CA LYS A 11 -6.34 31.48 -35.09
C LYS A 11 -7.69 32.12 -34.71
N ALA A 12 -7.74 33.45 -34.55
CA ALA A 12 -8.99 34.17 -34.29
C ALA A 12 -9.98 34.08 -35.47
N ALA A 13 -9.49 34.20 -36.71
CA ALA A 13 -10.30 34.06 -37.91
C ALA A 13 -10.79 32.62 -38.13
N CYS A 14 -10.02 31.60 -37.73
CA CYS A 14 -10.44 30.20 -37.78
C CYS A 14 -11.59 29.93 -36.78
N ARG A 15 -11.46 30.40 -35.52
CA ARG A 15 -12.59 30.40 -34.55
C ARG A 15 -13.80 31.15 -35.12
N ALA A 16 -13.61 32.34 -35.68
CA ALA A 16 -14.71 33.13 -36.26
C ALA A 16 -15.35 32.52 -37.53
N ALA A 17 -14.68 31.57 -38.20
CA ALA A 17 -15.18 30.91 -39.41
C ALA A 17 -15.99 29.63 -39.12
N MET A 18 -15.86 29.05 -37.92
CA MET A 18 -16.66 27.90 -37.48
C MET A 18 -18.00 28.29 -36.85
N LEU A 19 -18.19 29.56 -36.43
CA LEU A 19 -19.46 30.00 -35.82
C LEU A 19 -20.63 30.10 -36.82
N ARG A 20 -21.25 28.95 -37.08
CA ARG A 20 -22.73 28.82 -37.04
C ARG A 20 -23.16 28.10 -35.76
N SER A 21 -22.56 28.48 -34.63
CA SER A 21 -22.89 27.92 -33.32
C SER A 21 -24.36 28.13 -33.00
N VAL A 22 -25.10 27.05 -32.84
CA VAL A 22 -26.44 27.08 -32.25
C VAL A 22 -26.25 27.13 -30.75
N ILE A 23 -26.39 28.32 -30.16
CA ILE A 23 -26.47 28.48 -28.71
C ILE A 23 -27.88 28.05 -28.30
N MET A 24 -27.97 27.08 -27.39
CA MET A 24 -29.23 26.68 -26.76
C MET A 24 -29.21 27.11 -25.30
N SER A 25 -30.31 27.71 -24.85
CA SER A 25 -30.44 28.36 -23.54
C SER A 25 -31.82 28.13 -22.90
N ASP A 26 -32.50 27.05 -23.31
CA ASP A 26 -33.79 26.56 -22.82
C ASP A 26 -33.72 25.02 -22.85
N SER A 27 -34.14 24.32 -21.78
CA SER A 27 -34.12 22.85 -21.68
C SER A 27 -34.90 22.17 -22.82
N ALA A 28 -34.32 21.16 -23.47
CA ALA A 28 -34.93 20.55 -24.66
C ALA A 28 -34.63 19.04 -24.84
N ASP A 29 -35.69 18.23 -24.98
CA ASP A 29 -35.64 16.80 -25.28
C ASP A 29 -35.30 16.53 -26.78
N ILE A 30 -34.03 16.69 -27.21
CA ILE A 30 -33.60 16.58 -28.62
C ILE A 30 -33.37 15.10 -29.05
N THR A 31 -34.37 14.27 -28.77
CA THR A 31 -34.34 12.79 -28.84
C THR A 31 -34.11 12.14 -30.21
N SER A 32 -33.83 12.90 -31.29
CA SER A 32 -33.66 12.32 -32.65
C SER A 32 -32.93 13.17 -33.72
N SER A 33 -32.44 14.39 -33.43
CA SER A 33 -31.78 15.22 -34.47
C SER A 33 -30.28 15.42 -34.25
N SER A 34 -29.51 15.09 -35.28
CA SER A 34 -28.06 15.28 -35.36
C SER A 34 -27.64 16.75 -35.53
N SER A 35 -26.53 17.14 -34.90
CA SER A 35 -26.02 18.52 -34.84
C SER A 35 -24.50 18.58 -35.01
N SER A 36 -23.95 19.78 -35.25
CA SER A 36 -22.50 20.00 -35.32
C SER A 36 -22.19 21.44 -34.90
N GLY A 37 -21.10 21.66 -34.12
CA GLY A 37 -20.70 22.99 -33.67
C GLY A 37 -21.63 23.57 -32.60
N VAL A 38 -22.05 22.77 -31.63
CA VAL A 38 -23.02 23.17 -30.59
C VAL A 38 -22.30 23.68 -29.34
N HIS A 39 -22.85 24.72 -28.70
CA HIS A 39 -22.36 25.27 -27.44
C HIS A 39 -23.52 25.33 -26.43
N LEU A 40 -23.47 24.50 -25.40
CA LEU A 40 -24.50 24.40 -24.35
C LEU A 40 -24.08 25.19 -23.10
N VAL A 41 -24.99 25.99 -22.54
CA VAL A 41 -24.76 26.82 -21.34
C VAL A 41 -26.09 26.96 -20.59
N ASN A 42 -26.11 26.66 -19.29
CA ASN A 42 -27.31 26.69 -18.44
C ASN A 42 -28.50 25.98 -19.12
N SER A 43 -28.27 24.77 -19.65
CA SER A 43 -29.24 24.02 -20.47
C SER A 43 -28.90 22.54 -20.61
N ASP A 44 -29.93 21.74 -20.44
CA ASP A 44 -29.89 20.28 -20.37
C ASP A 44 -30.44 19.68 -21.67
N VAL A 45 -29.69 18.76 -22.31
CA VAL A 45 -30.04 18.14 -23.60
C VAL A 45 -29.73 16.64 -23.61
N SER A 46 -30.75 15.82 -23.94
CA SER A 46 -30.57 14.40 -24.31
C SER A 46 -30.43 14.20 -25.81
N ILE A 47 -29.48 13.35 -26.23
CA ILE A 47 -29.33 12.85 -27.60
C ILE A 47 -29.41 11.31 -27.62
N GLY A 48 -30.12 10.74 -28.60
CA GLY A 48 -30.34 9.29 -28.68
C GLY A 48 -30.94 8.86 -30.02
N ASN A 49 -31.36 7.59 -30.12
CA ASN A 49 -32.10 7.04 -31.28
C ASN A 49 -31.44 7.24 -32.66
N GLY A 50 -30.11 7.29 -32.73
CA GLY A 50 -29.36 7.52 -33.97
C GLY A 50 -28.97 8.99 -34.21
N ALA A 51 -29.23 9.89 -33.27
CA ALA A 51 -28.69 11.25 -33.31
C ALA A 51 -27.15 11.24 -33.15
N VAL A 52 -26.47 11.99 -34.02
CA VAL A 52 -25.01 12.16 -34.00
C VAL A 52 -24.69 13.63 -33.77
N TRP A 53 -23.91 13.93 -32.74
CA TRP A 53 -23.46 15.28 -32.43
C TRP A 53 -21.93 15.36 -32.57
N THR A 54 -21.44 16.42 -33.21
CA THR A 54 -19.99 16.62 -33.43
C THR A 54 -19.54 18.01 -33.04
N ASP A 55 -18.29 18.15 -32.62
CA ASP A 55 -17.67 19.46 -32.32
C ASP A 55 -18.52 20.23 -31.28
N THR A 56 -18.74 19.60 -30.13
CA THR A 56 -19.64 20.09 -29.08
C THR A 56 -18.84 20.64 -27.90
N GLU A 57 -19.19 21.83 -27.44
CA GLU A 57 -18.54 22.53 -26.31
C GLU A 57 -19.58 22.70 -25.19
N LEU A 58 -19.36 22.03 -24.06
CA LEU A 58 -20.23 22.08 -22.88
C LEU A 58 -19.68 23.15 -21.92
N GLY A 59 -20.33 24.30 -21.90
CA GLY A 59 -20.00 25.45 -21.06
C GLY A 59 -20.78 25.47 -19.73
N ASP A 60 -20.56 26.53 -18.94
CA ASP A 60 -21.17 26.76 -17.60
C ASP A 60 -22.64 26.30 -17.49
N GLY A 61 -22.86 25.19 -16.76
CA GLY A 61 -24.18 24.60 -16.53
C GLY A 61 -24.86 23.98 -17.77
N GLY A 62 -24.10 23.63 -18.81
CA GLY A 62 -24.58 22.87 -19.95
C GLY A 62 -24.44 21.36 -19.72
N GLU A 63 -25.55 20.63 -19.66
CA GLU A 63 -25.59 19.18 -19.44
C GLU A 63 -25.90 18.44 -20.77
N LEU A 64 -25.10 17.42 -21.12
CA LEU A 64 -25.34 16.56 -22.30
C LEU A 64 -25.45 15.09 -21.90
N PHE A 65 -26.63 14.50 -22.16
CA PHE A 65 -26.90 13.09 -21.96
C PHE A 65 -26.83 12.35 -23.30
N VAL A 66 -25.90 11.41 -23.43
CA VAL A 66 -25.74 10.56 -24.61
C VAL A 66 -26.42 9.21 -24.34
N GLU A 67 -27.71 9.15 -24.66
CA GLU A 67 -28.58 7.99 -24.44
C GLU A 67 -28.38 6.88 -25.48
N THR A 68 -29.13 5.77 -25.35
CA THR A 68 -29.04 4.59 -26.22
C THR A 68 -29.10 4.94 -27.71
N GLY A 69 -28.02 4.60 -28.43
CA GLY A 69 -27.90 4.87 -29.87
C GLY A 69 -27.59 6.33 -30.23
N GLY A 70 -27.31 7.20 -29.25
CA GLY A 70 -26.67 8.49 -29.47
C GLY A 70 -25.17 8.34 -29.68
N LEU A 71 -24.58 9.27 -30.44
CA LEU A 71 -23.12 9.33 -30.68
C LEU A 71 -22.63 10.78 -30.54
N ALA A 72 -21.68 11.02 -29.64
CA ALA A 72 -20.95 12.28 -29.52
C ALA A 72 -19.52 12.12 -30.04
N VAL A 73 -19.00 13.09 -30.82
CA VAL A 73 -17.63 13.05 -31.35
C VAL A 73 -16.97 14.42 -31.23
N ASN A 74 -15.71 14.47 -30.78
CA ASN A 74 -14.97 15.72 -30.53
C ASN A 74 -15.74 16.62 -29.54
N THR A 75 -15.86 16.17 -28.30
CA THR A 75 -16.58 16.88 -27.23
C THR A 75 -15.58 17.51 -26.26
N LEU A 76 -15.65 18.83 -26.13
CA LEU A 76 -14.96 19.58 -25.09
C LEU A 76 -15.92 19.84 -23.94
N VAL A 77 -15.53 19.43 -22.74
CA VAL A 77 -16.23 19.73 -21.50
C VAL A 77 -15.43 20.82 -20.77
N ASP A 78 -15.95 22.05 -20.74
CA ASP A 78 -15.35 23.25 -20.13
C ASP A 78 -16.41 23.98 -19.29
N LYS A 79 -16.68 23.44 -18.10
CA LYS A 79 -17.74 23.85 -17.15
C LYS A 79 -19.17 23.41 -17.49
N GLY A 80 -19.34 22.51 -18.44
CA GLY A 80 -20.51 21.66 -18.54
C GLY A 80 -20.25 20.25 -18.00
N ASP A 81 -21.25 19.38 -18.12
CA ASP A 81 -21.22 18.01 -17.62
C ASP A 81 -21.70 17.02 -18.72
N LEU A 82 -21.00 15.90 -18.89
CA LEU A 82 -21.25 14.89 -19.95
C LEU A 82 -21.58 13.51 -19.36
N THR A 83 -22.82 13.04 -19.51
CA THR A 83 -23.22 11.67 -19.11
C THR A 83 -23.37 10.78 -20.35
N VAL A 84 -22.70 9.62 -20.36
CA VAL A 84 -22.79 8.62 -21.44
C VAL A 84 -23.51 7.37 -20.91
N ASP A 85 -24.82 7.35 -21.12
CA ASP A 85 -25.78 6.34 -20.65
C ASP A 85 -25.65 4.99 -21.41
N VAL A 86 -26.39 3.99 -20.92
CA VAL A 86 -26.45 2.62 -21.47
C VAL A 86 -26.62 2.62 -23.00
N GLY A 87 -25.56 2.20 -23.71
CA GLY A 87 -25.55 2.08 -25.17
C GLY A 87 -25.45 3.42 -25.94
N GLY A 88 -25.14 4.52 -25.26
CA GLY A 88 -24.56 5.72 -25.88
C GLY A 88 -23.05 5.57 -26.10
N VAL A 89 -22.49 6.36 -27.02
CA VAL A 89 -21.05 6.33 -27.35
C VAL A 89 -20.49 7.74 -27.47
N ALA A 90 -19.30 7.97 -26.92
CA ALA A 90 -18.50 9.18 -27.17
C ALA A 90 -17.10 8.83 -27.71
N SER A 91 -16.50 9.70 -28.52
CA SER A 91 -15.11 9.56 -28.99
C SER A 91 -14.43 10.93 -29.15
N GLY A 92 -13.16 11.02 -28.75
CA GLY A 92 -12.42 12.28 -28.72
C GLY A 92 -13.01 13.23 -27.69
N VAL A 93 -12.95 12.83 -26.42
CA VAL A 93 -13.48 13.61 -25.30
C VAL A 93 -12.33 14.28 -24.56
N THR A 94 -12.40 15.61 -24.41
CA THR A 94 -11.46 16.38 -23.59
C THR A 94 -12.23 17.02 -22.44
N VAL A 95 -11.82 16.75 -21.21
CA VAL A 95 -12.46 17.27 -20.00
C VAL A 95 -11.50 18.18 -19.24
N ILE A 96 -11.94 19.43 -19.02
CA ILE A 96 -11.25 20.46 -18.24
C ILE A 96 -12.22 21.09 -17.22
N GLY A 97 -11.68 21.59 -16.12
CA GLY A 97 -12.50 22.16 -15.05
C GLY A 97 -11.69 22.96 -14.03
N ASN A 98 -12.25 23.07 -12.83
CA ASN A 98 -11.61 23.61 -11.63
C ASN A 98 -12.37 23.01 -10.43
N TRP A 99 -11.73 22.63 -9.33
CA TRP A 99 -12.42 21.86 -8.27
C TRP A 99 -13.58 22.59 -7.55
N ASP A 100 -13.74 23.90 -7.76
CA ASP A 100 -14.87 24.71 -7.26
C ASP A 100 -15.97 25.00 -8.33
N GLU A 101 -15.79 24.61 -9.60
CA GLU A 101 -16.70 24.88 -10.72
C GLU A 101 -16.91 23.60 -11.57
N ASN A 102 -17.93 23.55 -12.42
CA ASN A 102 -18.27 22.35 -13.22
C ASN A 102 -17.14 21.92 -14.18
N GLY A 103 -17.27 20.73 -14.80
CA GLY A 103 -16.26 20.15 -15.70
C GLY A 103 -16.16 18.62 -15.57
N TYR A 104 -17.30 17.94 -15.73
CA TYR A 104 -17.51 16.55 -15.31
C TYR A 104 -17.81 15.61 -16.48
N PHE A 105 -17.41 14.34 -16.37
CA PHE A 105 -17.98 13.26 -17.20
C PHE A 105 -18.37 12.01 -16.39
N GLU A 106 -19.36 11.28 -16.89
CA GLU A 106 -19.88 10.05 -16.29
C GLU A 106 -20.16 9.00 -17.36
N VAL A 107 -19.87 7.73 -17.06
CA VAL A 107 -20.20 6.60 -17.95
C VAL A 107 -21.08 5.60 -17.19
N ASP A 108 -22.36 5.59 -17.55
CA ASP A 108 -23.41 4.78 -16.91
C ASP A 108 -23.89 3.67 -17.88
N GLY A 109 -22.93 2.89 -18.38
CA GLY A 109 -23.14 1.76 -19.29
C GLY A 109 -22.91 2.08 -20.76
N GLY A 110 -22.43 3.29 -21.07
CA GLY A 110 -21.98 3.69 -22.40
C GLY A 110 -20.55 3.27 -22.72
N THR A 111 -19.89 3.96 -23.65
CA THR A 111 -18.46 3.79 -23.94
C THR A 111 -17.83 5.11 -24.39
N ILE A 112 -16.61 5.39 -23.90
CA ILE A 112 -15.76 6.48 -24.41
C ILE A 112 -14.47 5.90 -25.01
N ALA A 113 -14.03 6.48 -26.12
CA ALA A 113 -12.71 6.24 -26.72
C ALA A 113 -11.97 7.57 -26.93
N ASP A 114 -10.63 7.55 -26.94
CA ASP A 114 -9.78 8.74 -27.05
C ASP A 114 -10.11 9.78 -25.96
N LEU A 115 -9.94 9.39 -24.69
CA LEU A 115 -10.29 10.21 -23.53
C LEU A 115 -9.05 10.94 -22.97
N THR A 116 -9.11 12.27 -22.94
CA THR A 116 -8.11 13.11 -22.26
C THR A 116 -8.78 13.87 -21.11
N VAL A 117 -8.23 13.72 -19.90
CA VAL A 117 -8.65 14.46 -18.71
C VAL A 117 -7.45 15.26 -18.20
N GLU A 118 -7.59 16.58 -18.26
CA GLU A 118 -6.53 17.53 -17.95
C GLU A 118 -7.07 18.74 -17.17
N LYS A 119 -6.18 19.57 -16.61
CA LYS A 119 -6.50 20.87 -16.00
C LYS A 119 -7.70 20.79 -15.05
N GLN A 120 -7.56 19.99 -14.00
CA GLN A 120 -8.58 19.81 -12.96
C GLN A 120 -9.94 19.25 -13.43
N GLY A 121 -10.07 18.79 -14.69
CA GLY A 121 -11.23 18.01 -15.13
C GLY A 121 -11.34 16.66 -14.40
N TRP A 122 -12.56 16.14 -14.28
CA TRP A 122 -12.87 14.95 -13.50
C TRP A 122 -13.90 14.05 -14.20
N GLY A 123 -13.88 12.75 -13.94
CA GLY A 123 -15.05 11.91 -14.17
C GLY A 123 -14.98 10.50 -13.61
N ILE A 124 -16.11 9.79 -13.74
CA ILE A 124 -16.38 8.50 -13.11
C ILE A 124 -16.87 7.49 -14.13
N VAL A 125 -16.28 6.29 -14.12
CA VAL A 125 -16.69 5.16 -14.98
C VAL A 125 -17.45 4.12 -14.15
N ASN A 126 -18.70 4.42 -13.80
CA ASN A 126 -19.58 3.54 -13.01
C ASN A 126 -19.81 2.19 -13.70
N SER A 127 -20.05 2.18 -15.01
CA SER A 127 -20.25 0.97 -15.81
C SER A 127 -20.03 1.23 -17.30
N GLY A 128 -19.68 0.19 -18.07
CA GLY A 128 -19.30 0.33 -19.47
C GLY A 128 -17.78 0.24 -19.65
N SER A 129 -17.20 1.08 -20.51
CA SER A 129 -15.75 1.10 -20.72
C SER A 129 -15.20 2.45 -21.19
N ILE A 130 -13.94 2.75 -20.83
CA ILE A 130 -13.11 3.79 -21.43
C ILE A 130 -11.85 3.18 -22.05
N ASN A 131 -11.34 3.76 -23.14
CA ASN A 131 -10.19 3.21 -23.89
C ASN A 131 -9.31 4.35 -24.40
N ASP A 132 -7.99 4.10 -24.46
CA ASP A 132 -6.96 5.06 -24.90
C ASP A 132 -7.01 6.35 -24.07
N VAL A 133 -6.55 6.22 -22.81
CA VAL A 133 -6.82 7.16 -21.72
C VAL A 133 -5.54 7.90 -21.30
N LEU A 134 -5.59 9.24 -21.38
CA LEU A 134 -4.54 10.12 -20.86
C LEU A 134 -5.08 10.96 -19.70
N VAL A 135 -4.43 10.86 -18.54
CA VAL A 135 -4.68 11.70 -17.37
C VAL A 135 -3.43 12.52 -17.04
N THR A 136 -3.55 13.84 -17.06
CA THR A 136 -2.42 14.77 -16.93
C THR A 136 -2.85 16.11 -16.32
N ASP A 137 -1.90 17.02 -16.04
CA ASP A 137 -2.15 18.39 -15.54
C ASP A 137 -3.24 18.49 -14.43
N SER A 138 -3.15 17.63 -13.41
CA SER A 138 -4.12 17.54 -12.30
C SER A 138 -5.57 17.17 -12.67
N GLY A 139 -5.80 16.57 -13.85
CA GLY A 139 -7.02 15.82 -14.13
C GLY A 139 -7.10 14.50 -13.33
N TYR A 140 -8.30 13.93 -13.19
CA TYR A 140 -8.51 12.71 -12.39
C TYR A 140 -9.65 11.82 -12.94
N ILE A 141 -9.54 10.51 -12.78
CA ILE A 141 -10.59 9.53 -13.13
C ILE A 141 -10.78 8.48 -12.04
N GLU A 142 -12.04 8.22 -11.67
CA GLU A 142 -12.45 7.01 -10.92
C GLU A 142 -12.88 5.88 -11.88
N ILE A 143 -12.41 4.66 -11.64
CA ILE A 143 -12.63 3.51 -12.53
C ILE A 143 -13.27 2.34 -11.77
N ALA A 144 -14.60 2.22 -11.87
CA ALA A 144 -15.38 1.09 -11.35
C ALA A 144 -15.72 0.03 -12.41
N ALA A 145 -15.29 0.24 -13.66
CA ALA A 145 -15.52 -0.66 -14.80
C ALA A 145 -14.22 -0.92 -15.59
N LEU A 146 -14.31 -1.14 -16.91
CA LEU A 146 -13.14 -1.40 -17.74
C LEU A 146 -12.43 -0.11 -18.18
N ALA A 147 -11.11 -0.06 -17.99
CA ALA A 147 -10.21 0.84 -18.72
C ALA A 147 -9.01 0.07 -19.30
N ASP A 148 -8.64 0.40 -20.54
CA ASP A 148 -7.47 -0.17 -21.22
C ASP A 148 -6.63 0.92 -21.90
N ASN A 149 -5.33 0.66 -22.02
CA ASN A 149 -4.27 1.56 -22.46
C ASN A 149 -4.27 2.91 -21.71
N VAL A 150 -3.75 2.90 -20.47
CA VAL A 150 -3.90 3.99 -19.49
C VAL A 150 -2.56 4.61 -19.13
N THR A 151 -2.42 5.92 -19.32
CA THR A 151 -1.21 6.69 -18.98
C THR A 151 -1.51 7.84 -18.03
N VAL A 152 -0.74 7.91 -16.93
CA VAL A 152 -0.88 8.94 -15.89
C VAL A 152 0.42 9.74 -15.73
N SER A 153 0.33 11.07 -15.65
CA SER A 153 1.47 11.99 -15.61
C SER A 153 1.11 13.39 -15.06
N ASN A 154 2.10 14.26 -14.88
CA ASN A 154 2.03 15.69 -14.55
C ASN A 154 1.03 16.07 -13.45
N GLY A 155 0.99 15.32 -12.35
CA GLY A 155 0.08 15.56 -11.22
C GLY A 155 -1.36 15.10 -11.47
N GLY A 156 -1.66 14.48 -12.62
CA GLY A 156 -2.88 13.73 -12.84
C GLY A 156 -2.89 12.43 -12.03
N GLY A 157 -4.08 11.92 -11.71
CA GLY A 157 -4.27 10.74 -10.87
C GLY A 157 -5.38 9.80 -11.33
N ILE A 158 -5.22 8.51 -11.02
CA ILE A 158 -6.27 7.50 -11.24
C ILE A 158 -6.46 6.66 -9.98
N GLU A 159 -7.72 6.39 -9.66
CA GLU A 159 -8.15 5.51 -8.58
C GLU A 159 -9.10 4.43 -9.11
N VAL A 160 -8.95 3.20 -8.61
CA VAL A 160 -9.61 2.00 -9.16
C VAL A 160 -10.40 1.28 -8.06
N ASP A 161 -11.68 1.04 -8.33
CA ASP A 161 -12.62 0.39 -7.40
C ASP A 161 -12.64 -1.15 -7.57
N SER A 162 -13.43 -1.84 -6.73
CA SER A 162 -13.45 -3.30 -6.61
C SER A 162 -14.01 -4.05 -7.81
N THR A 163 -14.77 -3.38 -8.66
CA THR A 163 -15.20 -3.87 -9.98
C THR A 163 -14.39 -3.27 -11.14
N GLY A 164 -13.47 -2.36 -10.82
CA GLY A 164 -12.54 -1.76 -11.76
C GLY A 164 -11.55 -2.78 -12.31
N VAL A 165 -11.32 -2.72 -13.63
CA VAL A 165 -10.31 -3.49 -14.33
C VAL A 165 -9.49 -2.54 -15.18
N VAL A 166 -8.24 -2.32 -14.77
CA VAL A 166 -7.30 -1.44 -15.49
C VAL A 166 -6.21 -2.28 -16.12
N ARG A 167 -6.04 -2.14 -17.44
CA ARG A 167 -5.01 -2.84 -18.21
C ARG A 167 -3.96 -1.89 -18.76
N ASN A 168 -2.72 -2.37 -18.81
CA ASN A 168 -1.60 -1.73 -19.48
C ASN A 168 -1.33 -0.31 -18.93
N LEU A 169 -1.12 -0.23 -17.62
CA LEU A 169 -0.97 1.03 -16.88
C LEU A 169 0.49 1.50 -16.83
N THR A 170 0.71 2.75 -17.21
CA THR A 170 2.00 3.45 -17.02
C THR A 170 1.86 4.69 -16.14
N VAL A 171 2.63 4.75 -15.06
CA VAL A 171 2.67 5.88 -14.11
C VAL A 171 3.99 6.66 -14.29
N GLY A 172 3.94 7.75 -15.06
CA GLY A 172 5.08 8.59 -15.45
C GLY A 172 5.14 9.95 -14.75
N PRO A 173 6.18 10.79 -15.04
CA PRO A 173 6.54 12.04 -14.34
C PRO A 173 5.41 12.79 -13.67
N GLY A 174 5.47 13.03 -12.35
CA GLY A 174 4.42 13.63 -11.52
C GLY A 174 3.10 12.84 -11.32
N GLY A 175 2.87 11.70 -11.98
CA GLY A 175 1.58 10.98 -11.95
C GLY A 175 1.35 10.09 -10.72
N THR A 176 0.08 9.90 -10.35
CA THR A 176 -0.33 9.11 -9.18
C THR A 176 -1.28 7.96 -9.53
N PHE A 177 -1.16 6.84 -8.82
CA PHE A 177 -2.03 5.67 -8.99
C PHE A 177 -2.40 5.03 -7.64
N GLY A 178 -3.69 4.73 -7.45
CA GLY A 178 -4.21 3.97 -6.32
C GLY A 178 -5.20 2.89 -6.73
N ILE A 179 -5.22 1.79 -5.97
CA ILE A 179 -6.42 0.96 -5.81
C ILE A 179 -7.15 1.51 -4.60
N ARG A 180 -8.49 1.55 -4.61
CA ARG A 180 -9.22 1.92 -3.39
C ARG A 180 -8.95 0.93 -2.25
N PRO A 181 -8.76 1.43 -1.02
CA PRO A 181 -8.56 0.62 0.18
C PRO A 181 -9.61 -0.49 0.33
N GLY A 182 -9.14 -1.72 0.60
CA GLY A 182 -9.90 -2.97 0.61
C GLY A 182 -10.70 -3.33 -0.65
N GLU A 183 -10.56 -2.58 -1.75
CA GLU A 183 -11.28 -2.83 -3.00
C GLU A 183 -10.48 -3.75 -3.93
N GLY A 184 -11.07 -4.88 -4.32
CA GLY A 184 -10.41 -5.93 -5.11
C GLY A 184 -10.20 -5.63 -6.59
N GLY A 185 -9.88 -4.37 -6.95
CA GLY A 185 -9.69 -3.94 -8.33
C GLY A 185 -8.55 -4.69 -9.03
N VAL A 186 -8.78 -5.11 -10.27
CA VAL A 186 -7.82 -5.92 -11.03
C VAL A 186 -6.95 -5.02 -11.90
N ILE A 187 -5.63 -5.04 -11.65
CA ILE A 187 -4.65 -4.38 -12.50
C ILE A 187 -3.81 -5.42 -13.24
N GLU A 188 -3.68 -5.28 -14.56
CA GLU A 188 -2.84 -6.14 -15.40
C GLU A 188 -1.77 -5.30 -16.10
N ASN A 189 -0.48 -5.68 -15.95
CA ASN A 189 0.70 -4.99 -16.45
C ASN A 189 0.87 -3.55 -15.91
N VAL A 190 1.53 -3.39 -14.76
CA VAL A 190 1.80 -2.09 -14.12
C VAL A 190 3.28 -1.73 -14.24
N THR A 191 3.57 -0.62 -14.91
CA THR A 191 4.92 -0.01 -14.90
C THR A 191 4.90 1.33 -14.19
N ILE A 192 5.71 1.44 -13.15
CA ILE A 192 6.05 2.70 -12.49
C ILE A 192 7.30 3.26 -13.21
N ALA A 193 7.32 4.54 -13.61
CA ALA A 193 8.34 5.19 -14.47
C ALA A 193 9.01 6.44 -13.82
N SER A 194 9.59 7.44 -14.54
CA SER A 194 10.57 8.44 -13.99
C SER A 194 9.98 9.68 -13.27
N GLY A 195 10.29 9.92 -11.99
CA GLY A 195 9.56 10.71 -10.95
C GLY A 195 7.94 10.49 -10.65
N GLY A 196 6.63 8.90 -9.68
CA GLY A 196 5.26 8.43 -9.34
C GLY A 196 5.37 6.97 -9.00
N SER A 197 4.23 6.46 -8.61
CA SER A 197 4.22 5.70 -7.39
C SER A 197 2.82 5.17 -7.18
N ILE A 198 2.78 4.07 -6.47
CA ILE A 198 1.59 3.32 -6.15
C ILE A 198 1.32 3.51 -4.66
N ASN A 199 0.08 3.79 -4.24
CA ASN A 199 -0.25 3.49 -2.85
C ASN A 199 -0.20 1.97 -2.71
N ALA A 200 0.83 1.47 -2.03
CA ALA A 200 0.98 0.04 -1.91
C ALA A 200 0.39 -0.54 -0.63
N THR A 201 -0.20 0.30 0.22
CA THR A 201 -0.84 -0.08 1.49
C THR A 201 -1.77 -1.29 1.33
N GLU A 202 -2.48 -1.39 0.21
CA GLU A 202 -3.40 -2.50 -0.11
C GLU A 202 -3.28 -3.03 -1.56
N ILE A 203 -2.09 -3.38 -2.05
CA ILE A 203 -1.99 -4.15 -3.31
C ILE A 203 -2.46 -5.60 -3.08
N ALA A 204 -3.74 -5.86 -3.34
CA ALA A 204 -4.27 -7.22 -3.50
C ALA A 204 -3.72 -7.83 -4.81
N SER A 205 -3.09 -9.00 -4.73
CA SER A 205 -2.25 -9.52 -5.81
C SER A 205 -3.03 -10.12 -6.99
N ALA A 206 -2.95 -9.48 -8.17
CA ALA A 206 -3.32 -10.09 -9.46
C ALA A 206 -2.51 -9.58 -10.68
N GLY A 207 -1.45 -8.77 -10.48
CA GLY A 207 -0.73 -8.11 -11.58
C GLY A 207 0.78 -7.96 -11.36
N SER A 208 1.51 -7.90 -12.47
CA SER A 208 2.94 -7.62 -12.54
C SER A 208 3.23 -6.16 -12.20
N VAL A 209 3.66 -5.89 -10.96
CA VAL A 209 4.10 -4.56 -10.51
C VAL A 209 5.62 -4.46 -10.65
N ALA A 210 6.05 -3.92 -11.79
CA ALA A 210 7.46 -3.69 -12.10
C ALA A 210 7.91 -2.30 -11.64
N ILE A 211 8.94 -2.27 -10.79
CA ILE A 211 9.50 -1.06 -10.20
C ILE A 211 10.85 -0.79 -10.86
N GLN A 212 10.94 0.25 -11.68
CA GLN A 212 12.24 0.70 -12.21
C GLN A 212 12.97 1.60 -11.20
N SER A 213 14.08 2.18 -11.62
CA SER A 213 15.10 2.71 -10.72
C SER A 213 14.84 4.15 -10.26
N GLY A 214 14.97 4.39 -8.96
CA GLY A 214 14.69 5.67 -8.32
C GLY A 214 13.25 5.94 -7.85
N GLY A 215 12.39 4.92 -7.87
CA GLY A 215 10.95 5.01 -7.62
C GLY A 215 10.60 5.49 -6.25
N THR A 216 9.39 5.98 -6.06
CA THR A 216 8.88 6.16 -4.72
C THR A 216 7.58 5.39 -4.47
N ILE A 217 7.36 4.95 -3.23
CA ILE A 217 6.10 4.39 -2.72
C ILE A 217 5.79 5.23 -1.49
N ASP A 218 4.52 5.42 -1.15
CA ASP A 218 4.18 5.85 0.20
C ASP A 218 3.18 4.83 0.83
N PHE A 219 2.86 4.62 2.12
CA PHE A 219 3.30 4.84 3.52
C PHE A 219 3.76 6.14 4.23
N SER A 220 2.86 7.12 4.26
CA SER A 220 2.57 8.00 5.40
C SER A 220 2.06 7.15 6.62
N GLY A 221 2.85 6.13 6.96
CA GLY A 221 2.43 4.90 7.64
C GLY A 221 3.43 4.41 8.69
N LEU A 222 4.67 4.92 8.69
CA LEU A 222 5.76 4.61 9.62
C LEU A 222 6.27 5.88 10.29
N ALA A 223 6.35 5.87 11.62
CA ALA A 223 7.03 6.92 12.37
C ALA A 223 8.52 6.98 11.99
N PHE A 224 8.92 7.90 11.11
CA PHE A 224 10.33 8.13 10.78
C PHE A 224 11.14 8.51 12.03
N GLN A 225 12.31 7.90 12.19
CA GLN A 225 13.29 8.12 13.25
C GLN A 225 14.70 8.07 12.65
N SER A 226 15.66 8.81 13.21
CA SER A 226 17.03 8.88 12.65
C SER A 226 17.88 7.64 12.99
N GLY A 227 17.34 6.43 12.86
CA GLY A 227 18.02 5.21 13.33
C GLY A 227 17.34 3.87 13.03
N GLY A 228 16.30 3.83 12.20
CA GLY A 228 15.74 2.59 11.68
C GLY A 228 16.60 1.91 10.60
N SER A 229 16.09 0.81 10.05
CA SER A 229 16.78 0.03 9.01
C SER A 229 15.87 -0.91 8.23
N ALA A 230 16.21 -1.14 6.96
CA ALA A 230 15.47 -1.99 6.05
C ALA A 230 16.31 -3.18 5.56
N THR A 231 15.67 -4.25 5.11
CA THR A 231 16.31 -5.52 4.73
C THR A 231 15.42 -6.37 3.81
N LEU A 232 15.84 -6.76 2.59
CA LEU A 232 15.11 -7.80 1.86
C LEU A 232 15.12 -9.14 2.64
N LYS A 233 14.00 -9.88 2.67
CA LYS A 233 13.91 -11.19 3.36
C LYS A 233 13.09 -12.21 2.55
N GLY A 234 13.78 -12.86 1.61
CA GLY A 234 13.22 -13.91 0.75
C GLY A 234 12.61 -13.38 -0.55
N ASP A 235 11.94 -14.28 -1.28
CA ASP A 235 11.13 -13.95 -2.46
C ASP A 235 10.18 -12.78 -2.17
N PRO A 236 9.88 -11.95 -3.18
CA PRO A 236 10.35 -10.57 -3.22
C PRO A 236 9.55 -9.63 -2.29
N VAL A 237 9.73 -9.82 -0.99
CA VAL A 237 9.10 -9.06 0.09
C VAL A 237 10.17 -8.36 0.92
N LEU A 238 10.51 -7.11 0.55
CA LEU A 238 11.45 -6.34 1.37
C LEU A 238 10.92 -6.15 2.79
N THR A 239 11.82 -5.99 3.78
CA THR A 239 11.65 -5.62 5.21
C THR A 239 12.17 -4.22 5.53
N VAL A 240 11.68 -3.68 6.65
CA VAL A 240 11.69 -2.27 7.06
C VAL A 240 11.61 -2.17 8.57
N THR A 241 12.15 -1.13 9.20
CA THR A 241 12.07 -0.97 10.66
C THR A 241 12.27 0.48 11.07
N GLU A 242 11.35 1.10 11.83
CA GLU A 242 11.69 2.24 12.70
C GLU A 242 11.43 1.90 14.16
N GLY A 243 12.47 2.03 14.99
CA GLY A 243 12.48 1.61 16.40
C GLY A 243 12.27 0.10 16.59
N SER A 244 11.05 -0.40 16.33
CA SER A 244 10.64 -1.78 16.55
C SER A 244 9.45 -2.29 15.68
N ILE A 245 9.21 -1.72 14.49
CA ILE A 245 7.94 -1.90 13.71
C ILE A 245 8.16 -2.02 12.16
N SER A 246 7.54 -3.00 11.44
CA SER A 246 8.02 -3.62 10.14
C SER A 246 7.02 -4.42 9.21
N ARG A 247 6.52 -3.97 8.01
CA ARG A 247 5.32 -4.56 7.25
C ARG A 247 5.35 -5.82 6.36
N SER A 248 4.84 -5.73 5.12
CA SER A 248 5.03 -6.61 3.92
C SER A 248 4.56 -5.93 2.63
N VAL A 249 5.07 -6.40 1.48
CA VAL A 249 4.57 -6.20 0.10
C VAL A 249 5.17 -7.27 -0.81
N SER A 250 4.49 -7.65 -1.89
CA SER A 250 5.11 -8.40 -2.99
C SER A 250 5.36 -7.46 -4.18
N ILE A 251 6.56 -7.49 -4.75
CA ILE A 251 6.95 -6.71 -5.93
C ILE A 251 7.60 -7.64 -6.96
N GLU A 252 7.43 -7.41 -8.26
CA GLU A 252 8.00 -8.31 -9.27
C GLU A 252 9.34 -7.78 -9.80
N GLY A 253 10.35 -8.65 -9.87
CA GLY A 253 11.72 -8.31 -10.27
C GLY A 253 12.78 -8.94 -9.36
N ASN A 254 14.06 -8.73 -9.70
CA ASN A 254 15.20 -9.13 -8.87
C ASN A 254 15.75 -7.90 -8.11
N TYR A 255 15.80 -7.99 -6.79
CA TYR A 255 16.20 -6.92 -5.88
C TYR A 255 17.21 -7.39 -4.81
N ALA A 256 18.00 -8.42 -5.12
CA ALA A 256 19.10 -8.88 -4.27
C ALA A 256 20.35 -8.02 -4.50
N GLY A 257 20.96 -7.49 -3.43
CA GLY A 257 22.01 -6.47 -3.52
C GLY A 257 21.47 -5.03 -3.44
N GLU A 258 20.23 -4.90 -2.97
CA GLU A 258 19.57 -3.65 -2.65
C GLU A 258 19.25 -3.69 -1.13
N HIS A 259 19.96 -2.90 -0.32
CA HIS A 259 19.52 -2.49 1.02
C HIS A 259 18.38 -1.46 0.86
N PHE A 260 17.81 -0.85 1.92
CA PHE A 260 16.62 0.01 1.82
C PHE A 260 16.61 1.15 2.91
N VAL A 261 16.09 2.38 2.64
CA VAL A 261 16.40 3.61 3.43
C VAL A 261 15.20 4.32 4.04
N LEU A 262 15.47 5.18 5.03
CA LEU A 262 14.51 5.99 5.77
C LEU A 262 14.92 7.46 5.74
N SER A 263 14.02 8.37 5.33
CA SER A 263 14.34 9.79 5.16
C SER A 263 13.12 10.76 5.10
N ASP A 264 12.20 10.69 6.09
CA ASP A 264 10.96 11.52 6.34
C ASP A 264 10.17 12.04 5.11
N ASP A 265 8.90 11.63 4.96
CA ASP A 265 8.01 12.11 3.88
C ASP A 265 7.68 13.62 3.93
N GLY A 266 7.90 14.29 5.06
CA GLY A 266 7.53 15.68 5.30
C GLY A 266 6.15 15.90 5.93
N LEU A 267 5.34 14.84 6.10
CA LEU A 267 4.05 14.83 6.77
C LEU A 267 4.12 14.03 8.08
N GLY A 268 4.57 12.78 8.00
CA GLY A 268 4.95 11.99 9.14
C GLY A 268 5.41 10.57 8.93
N GLY A 269 5.23 10.04 7.73
CA GLY A 269 5.72 8.74 7.31
C GLY A 269 7.22 8.68 7.13
N THR A 270 7.63 7.45 6.85
CA THR A 270 8.88 7.16 6.18
C THR A 270 8.49 6.90 4.75
N VAL A 271 8.50 7.91 3.88
CA VAL A 271 8.30 7.76 2.41
C VAL A 271 9.31 6.78 1.84
N ALA A 272 9.07 6.22 0.67
CA ALA A 272 10.14 5.67 -0.15
C ALA A 272 10.68 6.79 -1.02
N THR A 273 11.98 6.91 -1.27
CA THR A 273 12.61 7.71 -2.36
C THR A 273 13.83 6.93 -2.84
N LEU A 274 13.73 6.09 -3.87
CA LEU A 274 14.62 4.92 -4.05
C LEU A 274 16.05 5.46 -4.18
N GLU A 275 16.94 5.34 -3.17
CA GLU A 275 18.37 5.76 -3.00
C GLU A 275 19.48 4.62 -2.77
N PRO A 276 20.05 3.87 -3.74
CA PRO A 276 20.67 2.48 -3.69
C PRO A 276 21.43 1.99 -2.44
N ASP A 277 21.82 0.69 -2.45
CA ASP A 277 22.92 0.12 -1.63
C ASP A 277 24.31 0.70 -1.97
N ASP A 278 24.33 1.94 -2.49
CA ASP A 278 25.52 2.72 -2.81
C ASP A 278 25.75 3.78 -1.70
N GLY A 279 25.72 3.34 -0.44
CA GLY A 279 25.80 4.15 0.78
C GLY A 279 26.71 5.40 0.74
N THR A 280 26.08 6.55 0.51
CA THR A 280 26.59 7.87 0.06
C THR A 280 27.94 8.34 0.63
N PRO A 281 28.72 9.14 -0.13
CA PRO A 281 29.93 9.82 0.35
C PRO A 281 29.78 10.53 1.71
N CYS A 282 30.73 10.29 2.62
CA CYS A 282 30.90 10.96 3.91
C CYS A 282 32.35 10.88 4.42
N PHE A 283 32.81 11.92 5.10
CA PHE A 283 34.01 11.92 5.94
C PHE A 283 33.71 11.41 7.35
N CYS A 284 34.62 10.69 8.00
CA CYS A 284 34.51 10.43 9.44
C CYS A 284 34.81 11.69 10.26
N ARG A 285 34.24 11.74 11.47
CA ARG A 285 34.60 12.69 12.52
C ARG A 285 36.14 12.82 12.70
N GLY A 286 36.63 14.03 12.88
CA GLY A 286 38.05 14.35 13.08
C GLY A 286 38.86 14.55 11.79
N THR A 287 38.25 14.33 10.62
CA THR A 287 38.87 14.61 9.30
C THR A 287 39.11 16.10 9.12
N LEU A 288 40.34 16.51 8.82
CA LEU A 288 40.70 17.90 8.55
C LEU A 288 40.42 18.30 7.09
N ILE A 289 39.69 19.39 6.86
CA ILE A 289 39.39 19.97 5.55
C ILE A 289 40.20 21.28 5.37
N GLU A 290 40.81 21.51 4.20
CA GLU A 290 41.52 22.76 3.92
C GLU A 290 40.54 23.94 3.72
N THR A 291 40.72 25.01 4.50
CA THR A 291 39.93 26.26 4.41
C THR A 291 40.83 27.47 4.18
N GLU A 292 40.24 28.64 3.94
CA GLU A 292 40.98 29.91 3.89
C GLU A 292 41.73 30.25 5.20
N ARG A 293 41.30 29.66 6.34
CA ARG A 293 41.90 29.84 7.66
C ARG A 293 42.97 28.78 8.01
N GLY A 294 43.24 27.84 7.11
CA GLY A 294 44.01 26.62 7.37
C GLY A 294 43.11 25.39 7.52
N GLU A 295 43.62 24.33 8.12
CA GLU A 295 42.93 23.04 8.20
C GLU A 295 42.03 22.98 9.44
N ILE A 296 40.76 22.59 9.27
CA ILE A 296 39.72 22.58 10.31
C ILE A 296 39.01 21.21 10.30
N ALA A 297 38.72 20.65 11.48
CA ALA A 297 37.99 19.39 11.60
C ALA A 297 36.56 19.53 11.04
N VAL A 298 36.07 18.50 10.36
CA VAL A 298 34.79 18.53 9.65
C VAL A 298 33.58 18.81 10.56
N GLU A 299 33.65 18.44 11.85
CA GLU A 299 32.62 18.78 12.84
C GLU A 299 32.63 20.24 13.34
N ASP A 300 33.75 20.96 13.15
CA ASP A 300 33.95 22.35 13.61
C ASP A 300 33.71 23.39 12.50
N LEU A 301 33.36 22.94 11.29
CA LEU A 301 33.01 23.80 10.16
C LEU A 301 31.59 24.39 10.29
N ALA A 302 31.41 25.62 9.82
CA ALA A 302 30.10 26.29 9.79
C ALA A 302 29.61 26.61 8.37
N ILE A 303 28.29 26.73 8.18
CA ILE A 303 27.70 27.25 6.95
C ILE A 303 28.21 28.68 6.70
N GLY A 304 28.68 28.94 5.49
CA GLY A 304 29.34 30.20 5.10
C GLY A 304 30.87 30.21 5.26
N ASP A 305 31.48 29.24 5.94
CA ASP A 305 32.95 29.09 5.93
C ASP A 305 33.47 28.78 4.52
N ARG A 306 34.70 29.21 4.22
CA ARG A 306 35.28 29.10 2.87
C ARG A 306 36.31 27.97 2.80
N VAL A 307 35.89 26.84 2.23
CA VAL A 307 36.77 25.71 1.92
C VAL A 307 37.60 25.98 0.67
N ARG A 308 38.80 25.39 0.59
CA ARG A 308 39.61 25.38 -0.64
C ARG A 308 39.36 24.11 -1.43
N THR A 309 39.08 24.27 -2.70
CA THR A 309 38.91 23.15 -3.63
C THR A 309 40.21 22.80 -4.36
N ALA A 310 40.28 21.63 -5.01
CA ALA A 310 41.44 21.19 -5.77
C ALA A 310 41.83 22.16 -6.90
N SER A 311 40.85 22.88 -7.48
CA SER A 311 41.07 23.99 -8.43
C SER A 311 41.68 25.26 -7.80
N ARG A 312 42.03 25.21 -6.51
CA ARG A 312 42.51 26.29 -5.63
C ARG A 312 41.50 27.41 -5.33
N ALA A 313 40.30 27.36 -5.91
CA ALA A 313 39.21 28.28 -5.61
C ALA A 313 38.77 28.18 -4.14
N LEU A 314 38.20 29.27 -3.62
CA LEU A 314 37.58 29.32 -2.30
C LEU A 314 36.05 29.35 -2.47
N ARG A 315 35.37 28.31 -1.99
CA ARG A 315 33.91 28.14 -2.08
C ARG A 315 33.29 28.28 -0.69
N PRO A 316 32.17 29.02 -0.52
CA PRO A 316 31.44 29.01 0.74
C PRO A 316 30.69 27.68 0.91
N ILE A 317 30.68 27.14 2.13
CA ILE A 317 29.84 26.01 2.51
C ILE A 317 28.37 26.45 2.47
N ARG A 318 27.55 25.72 1.72
CA ARG A 318 26.09 25.90 1.63
C ARG A 318 25.38 25.15 2.76
N TRP A 319 25.79 23.92 3.05
CA TRP A 319 25.22 23.09 4.10
C TRP A 319 26.21 22.01 4.55
N ILE A 320 25.98 21.40 5.71
CA ILE A 320 26.78 20.29 6.24
C ILE A 320 25.82 19.22 6.73
N GLY A 321 25.83 18.05 6.10
CA GLY A 321 25.05 16.89 6.53
C GLY A 321 25.81 16.08 7.58
N HIS A 322 25.09 15.49 8.55
CA HIS A 322 25.69 14.55 9.51
C HIS A 322 24.80 13.34 9.81
N ARG A 323 25.41 12.17 10.05
CA ARG A 323 24.75 10.92 10.46
C ARG A 323 25.62 10.10 11.41
N SER A 324 25.03 9.30 12.29
CA SER A 324 25.74 8.58 13.37
C SER A 324 25.20 7.17 13.57
N TYR A 325 26.11 6.20 13.71
CA TYR A 325 25.79 4.78 13.88
C TYR A 325 26.42 4.22 15.16
N SER A 326 25.64 3.47 15.94
CA SER A 326 26.10 2.84 17.19
C SER A 326 26.82 1.51 16.94
N GLY A 327 27.84 1.19 17.75
CA GLY A 327 28.67 -0.01 17.60
C GLY A 327 27.91 -1.35 17.49
N PRO A 328 26.79 -1.59 18.19
CA PRO A 328 25.98 -2.80 18.00
C PRO A 328 25.42 -2.97 16.58
N PHE A 329 25.19 -1.88 15.85
CA PHE A 329 24.71 -1.88 14.46
C PHE A 329 25.86 -1.96 13.44
N VAL A 330 27.00 -1.32 13.75
CA VAL A 330 28.17 -1.26 12.84
C VAL A 330 28.99 -2.57 12.87
N ARG A 331 28.92 -3.34 13.96
CA ARG A 331 29.71 -4.57 14.16
C ARG A 331 29.42 -5.63 13.08
N GLY A 332 30.35 -5.76 12.13
CA GLY A 332 30.26 -6.67 10.98
C GLY A 332 29.52 -6.12 9.76
N ASN A 333 28.98 -4.90 9.82
CA ASN A 333 28.26 -4.28 8.70
C ASN A 333 29.24 -3.55 7.76
N ARG A 334 29.68 -4.26 6.71
CA ARG A 334 30.68 -3.74 5.75
C ARG A 334 30.19 -2.59 4.88
N ASN A 335 28.89 -2.33 4.79
CA ASN A 335 28.36 -1.18 4.04
C ASN A 335 28.38 0.11 4.90
N VAL A 336 28.73 -0.01 6.19
CA VAL A 336 28.77 1.10 7.16
C VAL A 336 30.16 1.26 7.82
N LEU A 337 30.94 0.18 7.95
CA LEU A 337 32.31 0.20 8.48
C LEU A 337 33.24 1.06 7.61
N PRO A 338 33.93 2.08 8.18
CA PRO A 338 34.78 2.99 7.43
C PRO A 338 35.87 2.32 6.60
N ILE A 339 36.21 2.95 5.49
CA ILE A 339 37.45 2.70 4.76
C ILE A 339 38.52 3.62 5.33
N VAL A 340 39.61 3.01 5.78
CA VAL A 340 40.79 3.67 6.34
C VAL A 340 41.88 3.68 5.27
N ILE A 341 42.04 4.84 4.64
CA ILE A 341 43.10 5.14 3.69
C ILE A 341 44.30 5.62 4.51
N ARG A 342 45.36 4.80 4.63
CA ARG A 342 46.53 5.17 5.45
C ARG A 342 47.29 6.36 4.87
N ALA A 343 48.06 7.04 5.72
CA ALA A 343 48.92 8.14 5.30
C ALA A 343 49.85 7.72 4.14
N GLY A 344 49.80 8.47 3.03
CA GLY A 344 50.55 8.21 1.80
C GLY A 344 49.98 7.14 0.86
N ALA A 345 48.82 6.52 1.17
CA ALA A 345 48.30 5.36 0.44
C ALA A 345 47.74 5.65 -0.98
N LEU A 346 47.61 6.90 -1.41
CA LEU A 346 47.06 7.29 -2.73
C LEU A 346 48.13 7.73 -3.75
N GLY A 347 49.38 7.88 -3.31
CA GLY A 347 50.48 8.51 -4.05
C GLY A 347 50.85 9.89 -3.49
N ASP A 348 52.00 10.42 -3.92
CA ASP A 348 52.54 11.77 -3.55
C ASP A 348 52.58 12.12 -2.05
N GLY A 349 52.50 11.13 -1.16
CA GLY A 349 52.42 11.34 0.29
C GLY A 349 51.03 11.76 0.79
N LEU A 350 49.97 11.47 0.02
CA LEU A 350 48.57 11.73 0.34
C LEU A 350 47.81 10.43 0.67
N PRO A 351 46.82 10.46 1.58
CA PRO A 351 46.50 11.56 2.51
C PRO A 351 47.65 11.80 3.49
N ARG A 352 47.75 13.01 4.09
CA ARG A 352 48.88 13.38 4.98
C ARG A 352 48.79 12.73 6.37
N ARG A 353 47.63 12.18 6.73
CA ARG A 353 47.31 11.38 7.91
C ARG A 353 46.32 10.28 7.49
N ASP A 354 46.12 9.27 8.33
CA ASP A 354 45.12 8.22 8.05
C ASP A 354 43.72 8.84 7.92
N LEU A 355 43.15 8.78 6.71
CA LEU A 355 41.85 9.34 6.35
C LEU A 355 40.79 8.24 6.44
N SER A 356 39.73 8.48 7.20
CA SER A 356 38.60 7.55 7.35
C SER A 356 37.35 8.12 6.70
N VAL A 357 36.72 7.36 5.81
CA VAL A 357 35.56 7.77 5.01
C VAL A 357 34.53 6.64 4.89
N SER A 358 33.29 6.96 4.48
CA SER A 358 32.29 5.93 4.19
C SER A 358 32.71 5.09 2.96
N PRO A 359 32.24 3.83 2.84
CA PRO A 359 32.59 2.94 1.72
C PRO A 359 32.51 3.58 0.34
N LEU A 360 31.50 4.43 0.07
CA LEU A 360 31.31 4.98 -1.26
C LEU A 360 31.56 6.50 -1.33
N HIS A 361 32.38 7.01 -0.40
CA HIS A 361 32.99 8.33 -0.54
C HIS A 361 33.99 8.32 -1.69
N ALA A 362 33.77 9.16 -2.70
CA ALA A 362 34.66 9.18 -3.84
C ALA A 362 35.92 10.00 -3.57
N MET A 363 37.06 9.36 -3.80
CA MET A 363 38.36 10.02 -3.88
C MET A 363 38.58 10.47 -5.33
N ALA A 364 39.01 11.71 -5.52
CA ALA A 364 39.24 12.26 -6.84
C ALA A 364 40.67 11.92 -7.30
N LEU A 365 40.80 10.90 -8.14
CA LEU A 365 42.07 10.36 -8.63
C LEU A 365 42.14 10.51 -10.15
N GLU A 366 43.25 11.05 -10.65
CA GLU A 366 43.61 11.06 -12.09
C GLU A 366 42.54 11.64 -13.05
N GLY A 367 41.62 12.46 -12.52
CA GLY A 367 40.53 13.12 -13.25
C GLY A 367 39.15 12.47 -13.12
N VAL A 368 39.01 11.42 -12.30
CA VAL A 368 37.76 10.69 -12.06
C VAL A 368 37.47 10.56 -10.56
N LEU A 369 36.20 10.28 -10.22
CA LEU A 369 35.72 10.05 -8.86
C LEU A 369 35.59 8.54 -8.63
N ILE A 370 36.37 7.99 -7.69
CA ILE A 370 36.40 6.55 -7.40
C ILE A 370 35.97 6.30 -5.96
N PRO A 371 34.94 5.47 -5.70
CA PRO A 371 34.49 5.17 -4.35
C PRO A 371 35.57 4.44 -3.53
N ALA A 372 35.71 4.79 -2.24
CA ALA A 372 36.77 4.26 -1.38
C ALA A 372 36.80 2.72 -1.24
N ILE A 373 35.65 2.04 -1.33
CA ILE A 373 35.53 0.57 -1.31
C ILE A 373 36.20 -0.07 -2.54
N CYS A 374 36.13 0.59 -3.70
CA CYS A 374 36.79 0.17 -4.94
C CYS A 374 38.32 0.32 -4.89
N LEU A 375 38.87 0.93 -3.82
CA LEU A 375 40.31 1.15 -3.62
C LEU A 375 40.92 0.21 -2.55
N ILE A 376 40.15 -0.68 -1.93
CA ILE A 376 40.66 -1.58 -0.88
C ILE A 376 41.70 -2.55 -1.45
N ASN A 377 42.92 -2.51 -0.90
CA ASN A 377 44.00 -3.42 -1.28
C ASN A 377 44.50 -4.32 -0.14
N GLY A 378 43.93 -4.20 1.06
CA GLY A 378 44.29 -5.04 2.21
C GLY A 378 45.64 -4.72 2.86
N VAL A 379 46.34 -3.67 2.43
CA VAL A 379 47.68 -3.29 2.93
C VAL A 379 47.77 -1.81 3.32
N SER A 380 47.52 -0.90 2.38
CA SER A 380 47.55 0.55 2.60
C SER A 380 46.14 1.17 2.66
N ILE A 381 45.16 0.55 2.00
CA ILE A 381 43.75 0.92 2.05
C ILE A 381 42.97 -0.28 2.60
N LEU A 382 42.33 -0.06 3.75
CA LEU A 382 41.75 -1.09 4.60
C LEU A 382 40.29 -0.77 4.91
N GLN A 383 39.52 -1.79 5.26
CA GLN A 383 38.22 -1.60 5.91
C GLN A 383 38.35 -1.84 7.41
N ALA A 384 37.70 -1.02 8.24
CA ALA A 384 37.64 -1.23 9.68
C ALA A 384 36.88 -2.54 10.01
N GLU A 385 37.34 -3.29 11.02
CA GLU A 385 36.69 -4.54 11.45
C GLU A 385 35.62 -4.31 12.52
N GLN A 386 35.88 -3.42 13.49
CA GLN A 386 34.99 -3.07 14.60
C GLN A 386 35.20 -1.60 14.99
N ILE A 387 34.12 -0.94 15.44
CA ILE A 387 34.14 0.39 16.04
C ILE A 387 32.96 0.52 17.02
N ASP A 388 33.14 1.24 18.13
CA ASP A 388 32.10 1.37 19.18
C ASP A 388 31.03 2.43 18.83
N GLU A 389 31.37 3.42 18.01
CA GLU A 389 30.48 4.41 17.42
C GLU A 389 31.17 5.01 16.19
N VAL A 390 30.42 5.34 15.12
CA VAL A 390 30.94 6.17 14.03
C VAL A 390 29.98 7.30 13.70
N THR A 391 30.52 8.52 13.59
CA THR A 391 29.80 9.69 13.09
C THR A 391 30.45 10.17 11.81
N TYR A 392 29.60 10.42 10.83
CA TYR A 392 29.90 10.78 9.45
C TYR A 392 29.38 12.18 9.15
N PHE A 393 30.15 12.95 8.40
CA PHE A 393 29.83 14.31 7.96
C PHE A 393 30.04 14.46 6.44
N HIS A 394 29.30 15.35 5.79
CA HIS A 394 29.58 15.73 4.41
C HIS A 394 29.21 17.21 4.16
N VAL A 395 29.83 17.82 3.15
CA VAL A 395 29.89 19.28 3.00
C VAL A 395 29.34 19.68 1.63
N GLU A 396 28.20 20.37 1.61
CA GLU A 396 27.53 20.88 0.41
C GLU A 396 28.08 22.26 0.02
N LEU A 397 28.29 22.48 -1.28
CA LEU A 397 28.70 23.75 -1.86
C LEU A 397 27.60 24.31 -2.78
N GLU A 398 27.77 25.53 -3.26
CA GLU A 398 26.86 26.13 -4.26
C GLU A 398 26.86 25.37 -5.61
N THR A 399 27.97 24.71 -5.94
CA THR A 399 28.13 23.79 -7.07
C THR A 399 29.02 22.64 -6.62
N HIS A 400 28.73 21.40 -7.02
CA HIS A 400 29.61 20.26 -6.76
C HIS A 400 31.04 20.56 -7.27
N ASP A 401 32.04 20.37 -6.41
CA ASP A 401 33.46 20.69 -6.64
C ASP A 401 34.33 19.70 -5.81
N ILE A 402 35.65 19.70 -5.98
CA ILE A 402 36.54 18.73 -5.30
C ILE A 402 37.18 19.38 -4.08
N LEU A 403 36.96 18.83 -2.89
CA LEU A 403 37.55 19.27 -1.60
C LEU A 403 38.97 18.72 -1.40
N LEU A 404 39.65 19.20 -0.35
CA LEU A 404 40.95 18.70 0.11
C LEU A 404 40.82 18.24 1.57
N ALA A 405 40.80 16.91 1.80
CA ALA A 405 40.61 16.26 3.09
C ALA A 405 41.88 15.50 3.52
N GLU A 406 42.48 15.87 4.65
CA GLU A 406 43.87 15.53 5.02
C GLU A 406 44.88 15.79 3.87
N GLY A 407 44.54 16.75 2.99
CA GLY A 407 45.26 17.07 1.75
C GLY A 407 44.98 16.18 0.54
N ALA A 408 44.23 15.08 0.69
CA ALA A 408 43.79 14.25 -0.44
C ALA A 408 42.59 14.90 -1.17
N PRO A 409 42.51 14.85 -2.51
CA PRO A 409 41.33 15.29 -3.25
C PRO A 409 40.10 14.38 -3.02
N SER A 410 38.97 14.96 -2.62
CA SER A 410 37.75 14.26 -2.21
C SER A 410 36.48 14.92 -2.76
N GLU A 411 35.40 14.15 -2.90
CA GLU A 411 34.07 14.63 -3.31
C GLU A 411 33.50 15.68 -2.31
N SER A 412 32.66 16.62 -2.79
CA SER A 412 31.74 17.40 -1.94
C SER A 412 30.31 16.89 -2.12
N PHE A 413 29.40 17.24 -1.21
CA PHE A 413 28.03 16.76 -1.31
C PHE A 413 27.35 17.32 -2.56
N VAL A 414 26.86 16.41 -3.40
CA VAL A 414 25.91 16.67 -4.48
C VAL A 414 24.56 16.09 -4.08
N ASP A 415 23.50 16.83 -4.38
CA ASP A 415 22.13 16.48 -4.01
C ASP A 415 21.46 15.65 -5.11
N ASP A 416 21.68 14.35 -5.08
CA ASP A 416 21.05 13.31 -5.91
C ASP A 416 19.83 12.69 -5.20
N ASP A 417 18.95 13.56 -4.69
CA ASP A 417 17.87 13.28 -3.72
C ASP A 417 18.33 12.70 -2.36
N SER A 418 19.59 12.32 -2.22
CA SER A 418 20.11 11.66 -1.01
C SER A 418 20.21 12.54 0.23
N ARG A 419 20.02 13.87 0.15
CA ARG A 419 20.18 14.78 1.30
C ARG A 419 19.34 14.35 2.50
N ASN A 420 18.19 13.74 2.25
CA ASN A 420 17.26 13.31 3.30
C ASN A 420 17.86 12.23 4.24
N MET A 421 18.90 11.50 3.83
CA MET A 421 19.56 10.47 4.64
C MET A 421 20.28 11.00 5.90
N PHE A 422 20.58 12.30 5.95
CA PHE A 422 21.32 12.91 7.04
C PHE A 422 20.37 13.35 8.16
N HIS A 423 20.79 13.17 9.42
CA HIS A 423 19.95 13.43 10.61
C HIS A 423 19.44 14.88 10.69
N ASN A 424 20.08 15.80 9.97
CA ASN A 424 19.77 17.23 9.93
C ASN A 424 19.24 17.72 8.56
N ALA A 425 18.79 16.83 7.66
CA ALA A 425 18.26 17.21 6.34
C ALA A 425 17.15 18.28 6.42
N ALA A 426 16.24 18.15 7.40
CA ALA A 426 15.17 19.13 7.64
C ALA A 426 15.69 20.55 7.97
N ALA A 427 16.93 20.69 8.44
CA ALA A 427 17.54 22.00 8.66
C ALA A 427 17.85 22.73 7.33
N PHE A 428 18.13 21.99 6.24
CA PHE A 428 18.30 22.57 4.91
C PHE A 428 17.00 23.22 4.42
N ARG A 429 15.88 22.48 4.47
CA ARG A 429 14.54 22.98 4.10
C ARG A 429 14.12 24.21 4.93
N LYS A 430 14.63 24.33 6.17
CA LYS A 430 14.39 25.48 7.06
C LYS A 430 15.29 26.70 6.75
N LEU A 431 16.48 26.48 6.22
CA LEU A 431 17.42 27.54 5.82
C LEU A 431 17.13 28.06 4.41
N TYR A 432 16.63 27.19 3.53
CA TYR A 432 16.36 27.47 2.12
C TYR A 432 14.93 27.00 1.74
N PRO A 433 13.87 27.64 2.27
CA PRO A 433 12.49 27.20 2.05
C PRO A 433 12.03 27.31 0.59
N ASP A 434 12.61 28.24 -0.17
CA ASP A 434 12.28 28.51 -1.57
C ASP A 434 13.25 27.80 -2.56
N ALA A 435 14.00 26.79 -2.09
CA ALA A 435 14.95 26.05 -2.92
C ALA A 435 14.21 25.10 -3.89
N VAL A 436 14.27 25.42 -5.18
CA VAL A 436 13.85 24.52 -6.26
C VAL A 436 14.85 23.36 -6.37
N PRO A 437 14.41 22.08 -6.40
CA PRO A 437 15.28 20.95 -6.70
C PRO A 437 15.98 21.11 -8.06
N LEU A 438 17.27 20.80 -8.12
CA LEU A 438 18.07 20.85 -9.34
C LEU A 438 18.66 19.46 -9.61
N PRO A 439 18.77 19.01 -10.87
CA PRO A 439 19.42 17.75 -11.19
C PRO A 439 20.86 17.70 -10.66
N ALA A 440 21.26 16.57 -10.10
CA ALA A 440 22.64 16.32 -9.67
C ALA A 440 23.61 16.43 -10.86
N VAL A 441 24.60 17.32 -10.76
CA VAL A 441 25.66 17.48 -11.76
C VAL A 441 27.00 17.15 -11.11
N TYR A 442 27.62 16.04 -11.52
CA TYR A 442 28.93 15.64 -11.02
C TYR A 442 30.04 16.48 -11.63
N CYS A 443 31.05 16.83 -10.81
CA CYS A 443 32.17 17.66 -11.24
C CYS A 443 33.23 16.91 -12.08
N ALA A 444 33.21 15.58 -12.03
CA ALA A 444 34.03 14.66 -12.82
C ALA A 444 33.29 13.32 -13.00
N PRO A 445 33.69 12.45 -13.94
CA PRO A 445 33.07 11.13 -14.11
C PRO A 445 33.29 10.23 -12.88
N ARG A 446 32.23 9.58 -12.40
CA ARG A 446 32.31 8.54 -11.36
C ARG A 446 32.58 7.19 -12.01
N ILE A 447 33.50 6.40 -11.45
CA ILE A 447 33.92 5.10 -11.98
C ILE A 447 34.05 4.09 -10.84
N GLU A 448 33.33 2.97 -10.98
CA GLU A 448 33.27 1.90 -9.98
C GLU A 448 33.77 0.54 -10.52
N GLU A 449 33.95 0.42 -11.84
CA GLU A 449 34.54 -0.73 -12.55
C GLU A 449 35.31 -0.30 -13.82
N GLY A 450 36.06 -1.22 -14.43
CA GLY A 450 36.64 -1.06 -15.77
C GLY A 450 38.09 -0.55 -15.83
N PRO A 451 38.64 -0.36 -17.05
CA PRO A 451 40.10 -0.29 -17.29
C PRO A 451 40.80 0.94 -16.68
N VAL A 452 40.06 2.02 -16.38
CA VAL A 452 40.61 3.20 -15.68
C VAL A 452 40.84 2.88 -14.20
N LEU A 453 39.89 2.20 -13.56
CA LEU A 453 40.01 1.74 -12.18
C LEU A 453 41.14 0.71 -12.04
N GLU A 454 41.24 -0.26 -12.95
CA GLU A 454 42.30 -1.28 -12.96
C GLU A 454 43.71 -0.69 -13.08
N ALA A 455 43.88 0.36 -13.89
CA ALA A 455 45.17 1.07 -14.01
C ALA A 455 45.56 1.76 -12.68
N ILE A 456 44.60 2.41 -12.03
CA ILE A 456 44.78 3.10 -10.75
C ILE A 456 45.05 2.08 -9.63
N LEU A 457 44.29 0.99 -9.55
CA LEU A 457 44.52 -0.11 -8.62
C LEU A 457 45.90 -0.74 -8.82
N THR A 458 46.32 -0.99 -10.06
CA THR A 458 47.66 -1.52 -10.37
C THR A 458 48.77 -0.60 -9.85
N ARG A 459 48.61 0.72 -9.99
CA ARG A 459 49.53 1.73 -9.44
C ARG A 459 49.55 1.70 -7.91
N LEU A 460 48.39 1.83 -7.27
CA LEU A 460 48.25 1.87 -5.81
C LEU A 460 48.76 0.59 -5.14
N ASN A 461 48.54 -0.57 -5.77
CA ASN A 461 49.07 -1.86 -5.32
C ASN A 461 50.60 -1.90 -5.42
N THR A 462 51.17 -1.44 -6.54
CA THR A 462 52.63 -1.35 -6.72
C THR A 462 53.27 -0.41 -5.69
N GLU A 463 52.66 0.75 -5.43
CA GLU A 463 53.10 1.71 -4.41
C GLU A 463 52.98 1.14 -2.97
N ALA A 464 51.96 0.32 -2.70
CA ALA A 464 51.79 -0.41 -1.44
C ALA A 464 52.75 -1.62 -1.28
N GLY A 465 53.60 -1.91 -2.27
CA GLY A 465 54.52 -3.06 -2.27
C GLY A 465 53.86 -4.41 -2.64
N ILE A 466 52.62 -4.39 -3.11
CA ILE A 466 51.91 -5.56 -3.65
C ILE A 466 52.43 -5.78 -5.08
N ALA A 467 53.42 -6.66 -5.21
CA ALA A 467 54.18 -6.81 -6.45
C ALA A 467 53.32 -7.40 -7.60
N PRO A 468 53.22 -6.73 -8.76
CA PRO A 468 52.57 -7.30 -9.94
C PRO A 468 53.39 -8.49 -10.48
N VAL A 469 52.72 -9.62 -10.71
CA VAL A 469 53.35 -10.83 -11.25
C VAL A 469 53.60 -10.65 -12.74
N ALA A 470 54.88 -10.59 -13.14
CA ALA A 470 55.25 -10.51 -14.56
C ALA A 470 54.84 -11.81 -15.29
N ALA A 471 53.98 -11.67 -16.31
CA ALA A 471 53.41 -12.78 -17.06
C ALA A 471 54.47 -13.51 -17.92
N PRO A 472 54.60 -14.85 -17.79
CA PRO A 472 55.31 -15.69 -18.74
C PRO A 472 54.40 -16.12 -19.91
N ASP A 473 54.99 -16.57 -21.02
CA ASP A 473 54.26 -17.22 -22.11
C ASP A 473 53.46 -18.44 -21.60
N GLY A 474 52.13 -18.32 -21.53
CA GLY A 474 51.24 -19.37 -21.04
C GLY A 474 50.02 -18.89 -20.26
N THR A 475 49.98 -17.62 -19.83
CA THR A 475 48.85 -17.05 -19.08
C THR A 475 47.53 -17.10 -19.87
N ILE A 476 46.45 -17.45 -19.16
CA ILE A 476 45.08 -17.41 -19.65
C ILE A 476 44.40 -16.11 -19.20
N GLU A 477 43.56 -15.54 -20.06
CA GLU A 477 42.60 -14.50 -19.68
C GLU A 477 41.26 -15.14 -19.36
N GLY A 478 40.56 -14.65 -18.34
CA GLY A 478 39.19 -15.05 -18.07
C GLY A 478 38.70 -14.70 -16.68
N TYR A 479 37.42 -14.98 -16.44
CA TYR A 479 36.68 -14.50 -15.27
C TYR A 479 35.60 -15.52 -14.86
N LEU A 480 35.22 -15.50 -13.59
CA LEU A 480 34.18 -16.37 -13.03
C LEU A 480 32.90 -15.57 -12.79
N ASP A 481 31.86 -15.76 -13.61
CA ASP A 481 30.63 -14.96 -13.52
C ASP A 481 29.76 -15.35 -12.32
N GLU A 482 29.73 -16.64 -11.94
CA GLU A 482 28.90 -17.14 -10.84
C GLU A 482 29.45 -18.43 -10.24
N VAL A 483 29.45 -18.50 -8.90
CA VAL A 483 29.62 -19.74 -8.13
C VAL A 483 28.49 -19.86 -7.11
N THR A 484 27.69 -20.92 -7.24
CA THR A 484 26.76 -21.39 -6.21
C THR A 484 27.16 -22.77 -5.72
N ARG A 485 26.43 -23.31 -4.74
CA ARG A 485 26.64 -24.69 -4.29
C ARG A 485 26.29 -25.75 -5.35
N THR A 486 25.70 -25.40 -6.49
CA THR A 486 25.35 -26.37 -7.56
C THR A 486 25.83 -25.98 -8.96
N LEU A 487 26.30 -24.75 -9.17
CA LEU A 487 26.66 -24.21 -10.49
C LEU A 487 27.95 -23.39 -10.41
N ILE A 488 28.83 -23.56 -11.40
CA ILE A 488 30.06 -22.79 -11.59
C ILE A 488 30.11 -22.38 -13.07
N ARG A 489 30.11 -21.08 -13.38
CA ARG A 489 30.19 -20.58 -14.77
C ARG A 489 31.08 -19.35 -14.92
N GLY A 490 31.69 -19.22 -16.08
CA GLY A 490 32.71 -18.22 -16.38
C GLY A 490 33.05 -18.16 -17.87
N TRP A 491 34.17 -17.51 -18.18
CA TRP A 491 34.83 -17.58 -19.48
C TRP A 491 36.35 -17.64 -19.34
N ALA A 492 37.03 -18.25 -20.32
CA ALA A 492 38.48 -18.33 -20.40
C ALA A 492 38.97 -18.42 -21.85
N ARG A 493 40.05 -17.72 -22.18
CA ARG A 493 40.72 -17.74 -23.49
C ARG A 493 42.23 -17.62 -23.33
N ASN A 494 42.98 -18.04 -24.34
CA ASN A 494 44.40 -17.70 -24.46
C ASN A 494 44.52 -16.53 -25.46
N PRO A 495 45.05 -15.36 -25.10
CA PRO A 495 45.19 -14.22 -26.03
C PRO A 495 46.03 -14.54 -27.28
N HIS A 496 46.86 -15.58 -27.20
CA HIS A 496 47.80 -16.01 -28.24
C HIS A 496 47.34 -17.28 -28.98
N SER A 497 46.16 -17.86 -28.66
CA SER A 497 45.61 -19.02 -29.36
C SER A 497 44.08 -18.98 -29.45
N PRO A 498 43.47 -19.15 -30.65
CA PRO A 498 42.03 -19.18 -30.81
C PRO A 498 41.37 -20.53 -30.43
N GLU A 499 42.14 -21.52 -29.95
CA GLU A 499 41.57 -22.81 -29.54
C GLU A 499 40.95 -22.74 -28.12
N PRO A 500 39.78 -23.38 -27.88
CA PRO A 500 39.15 -23.43 -26.56
C PRO A 500 40.05 -23.96 -25.45
N VAL A 501 40.16 -23.18 -24.37
CA VAL A 501 41.04 -23.48 -23.22
C VAL A 501 40.48 -24.64 -22.41
N ARG A 502 41.35 -25.58 -22.01
CA ARG A 502 41.01 -26.59 -20.99
C ARG A 502 41.35 -26.09 -19.60
N LEU A 503 40.40 -26.27 -18.68
CA LEU A 503 40.47 -25.77 -17.30
C LEU A 503 40.33 -26.92 -16.31
N SER A 504 41.10 -26.88 -15.23
CA SER A 504 40.90 -27.71 -14.04
C SER A 504 40.22 -26.87 -12.96
N LEU A 505 39.14 -27.40 -12.38
CA LEU A 505 38.43 -26.77 -11.25
C LEU A 505 38.84 -27.48 -9.97
N TYR A 506 39.17 -26.70 -8.95
CA TYR A 506 39.55 -27.17 -7.63
C TYR A 506 38.56 -26.66 -6.59
N ASP A 507 38.21 -27.51 -5.63
CA ASP A 507 37.53 -27.16 -4.39
C ASP A 507 38.48 -27.46 -3.24
N ASN A 508 38.87 -26.44 -2.47
CA ASN A 508 39.86 -26.54 -1.39
C ASN A 508 41.18 -27.20 -1.86
N GLY A 509 41.62 -26.90 -3.08
CA GLY A 509 42.80 -27.51 -3.71
C GLY A 509 42.63 -28.94 -4.23
N ILE A 510 41.43 -29.54 -4.14
CA ILE A 510 41.13 -30.86 -4.71
C ILE A 510 40.45 -30.68 -6.07
N ALA A 511 41.03 -31.23 -7.14
CA ALA A 511 40.45 -31.18 -8.47
C ALA A 511 39.08 -31.91 -8.52
N ILE A 512 38.00 -31.17 -8.74
CA ILE A 512 36.62 -31.70 -8.82
C ILE A 512 36.17 -31.98 -10.27
N ALA A 513 36.76 -31.30 -11.25
CA ALA A 513 36.49 -31.51 -12.68
C ALA A 513 37.61 -30.98 -13.58
N GLU A 514 37.65 -31.47 -14.82
CA GLU A 514 38.23 -30.75 -15.96
C GLU A 514 37.11 -30.39 -16.93
N ILE A 515 37.15 -29.18 -17.50
CA ILE A 515 36.18 -28.68 -18.48
C ILE A 515 36.90 -28.00 -19.66
N VAL A 516 36.15 -27.72 -20.73
CA VAL A 516 36.61 -26.93 -21.87
C VAL A 516 35.79 -25.63 -21.93
N ALA A 517 36.48 -24.50 -22.09
CA ALA A 517 35.87 -23.20 -22.31
C ALA A 517 35.49 -23.02 -23.79
N ASN A 518 34.49 -23.77 -24.26
CA ASN A 518 34.05 -23.80 -25.66
C ASN A 518 32.58 -23.37 -25.87
N CYS A 519 31.88 -22.88 -24.85
CA CYS A 519 30.53 -22.33 -25.02
C CYS A 519 30.58 -20.92 -25.64
N PRO A 520 29.57 -20.52 -26.42
CA PRO A 520 29.54 -19.19 -27.02
C PRO A 520 29.26 -18.10 -25.97
N ARG A 521 30.06 -17.01 -26.01
CA ARG A 521 29.91 -15.81 -25.17
C ARG A 521 29.99 -14.55 -26.04
N PRO A 522 28.88 -14.10 -26.65
CA PRO A 522 28.89 -12.98 -27.62
C PRO A 522 29.50 -11.66 -27.11
N ASP A 523 29.57 -11.51 -25.79
CA ASP A 523 30.18 -10.42 -25.04
C ASP A 523 31.73 -10.43 -25.01
N VAL A 524 32.37 -11.61 -25.07
CA VAL A 524 33.83 -11.75 -24.86
C VAL A 524 34.56 -12.69 -25.84
N GLY A 525 33.85 -13.55 -26.58
CA GLY A 525 34.43 -14.44 -27.60
C GLY A 525 33.49 -15.56 -28.10
N SER A 526 33.68 -15.98 -29.36
CA SER A 526 32.75 -16.90 -30.04
C SER A 526 32.69 -18.30 -29.44
N GLU A 527 33.78 -18.80 -28.86
CA GLU A 527 33.86 -20.09 -28.12
C GLU A 527 34.88 -19.96 -26.98
N CYS A 528 34.50 -19.27 -25.90
CA CYS A 528 35.36 -19.07 -24.71
C CYS A 528 34.62 -19.16 -23.37
N GLY A 529 33.30 -19.40 -23.36
CA GLY A 529 32.51 -19.56 -22.13
C GLY A 529 32.57 -20.98 -21.58
N PHE A 530 32.25 -21.14 -20.29
CA PHE A 530 32.06 -22.44 -19.67
C PHE A 530 30.94 -22.44 -18.62
N CYS A 531 30.35 -23.61 -18.39
CA CYS A 531 29.31 -23.84 -17.39
C CYS A 531 29.40 -25.28 -16.87
N PHE A 532 29.47 -25.43 -15.55
CA PHE A 532 29.65 -26.71 -14.86
C PHE A 532 28.64 -26.85 -13.72
N VAL A 533 27.82 -27.91 -13.77
CA VAL A 533 26.89 -28.28 -12.70
C VAL A 533 27.61 -29.23 -11.75
N VAL A 534 27.77 -28.84 -10.48
CA VAL A 534 28.49 -29.64 -9.47
C VAL A 534 27.64 -30.88 -9.12
N PRO A 535 28.10 -32.11 -9.40
CA PRO A 535 27.27 -33.31 -9.23
C PRO A 535 26.97 -33.62 -7.76
N GLY A 536 25.72 -33.39 -7.34
CA GLY A 536 25.29 -33.50 -5.94
C GLY A 536 25.51 -32.23 -5.10
N GLY A 537 26.19 -31.23 -5.65
CA GLY A 537 26.49 -29.95 -5.02
C GLY A 537 27.69 -29.96 -4.08
N LEU A 538 28.20 -28.75 -3.80
CA LEU A 538 29.23 -28.44 -2.81
C LEU A 538 28.62 -28.54 -1.40
N ALA A 539 29.17 -29.44 -0.58
CA ALA A 539 28.63 -29.87 0.71
C ALA A 539 28.23 -28.69 1.62
N PRO A 540 26.95 -28.56 2.02
CA PRO A 540 26.43 -27.34 2.65
C PRO A 540 27.16 -26.98 3.94
N ASP A 541 27.68 -27.98 4.65
CA ASP A 541 28.41 -27.90 5.90
C ASP A 541 29.94 -27.76 5.74
N VAL A 542 30.44 -27.50 4.53
CA VAL A 542 31.87 -27.27 4.26
C VAL A 542 32.08 -25.83 3.74
N ARG A 543 33.22 -25.24 4.15
CA ARG A 543 33.74 -24.01 3.55
C ARG A 543 34.43 -24.39 2.24
N HIS A 544 33.92 -23.88 1.12
CA HIS A 544 34.51 -24.14 -0.20
C HIS A 544 35.40 -22.99 -0.63
N VAL A 545 36.49 -23.33 -1.29
CA VAL A 545 37.45 -22.39 -1.89
C VAL A 545 37.62 -22.84 -3.32
N ILE A 546 36.92 -22.19 -4.24
CA ILE A 546 36.83 -22.58 -5.64
C ILE A 546 37.89 -21.82 -6.45
N GLU A 547 38.83 -22.59 -6.99
CA GLU A 547 39.93 -22.11 -7.82
C GLU A 547 39.81 -22.76 -9.20
N ILE A 548 40.07 -22.02 -10.27
CA ILE A 548 40.02 -22.54 -11.65
C ILE A 548 41.23 -22.03 -12.41
N GLY A 549 41.95 -22.93 -13.07
CA GLY A 549 43.14 -22.58 -13.84
C GLY A 549 43.39 -23.52 -15.02
N LEU A 550 44.47 -23.28 -15.75
CA LEU A 550 44.84 -24.05 -16.95
C LEU A 550 45.05 -25.55 -16.61
N ALA A 551 44.41 -26.44 -17.38
CA ALA A 551 44.51 -27.88 -17.13
C ALA A 551 45.91 -28.43 -17.40
N GLY A 552 46.57 -28.92 -16.35
CA GLY A 552 47.91 -29.52 -16.37
C GLY A 552 48.88 -28.91 -15.36
N ASP A 553 48.65 -27.68 -14.91
CA ASP A 553 49.51 -26.99 -13.92
C ASP A 553 49.21 -27.46 -12.50
N LEU A 554 49.85 -28.56 -12.09
CA LEU A 554 49.73 -29.13 -10.74
C LEU A 554 50.48 -28.29 -9.68
N GLY A 555 49.90 -27.15 -9.29
CA GLY A 555 50.19 -26.46 -8.03
C GLY A 555 50.92 -25.11 -8.10
N GLU A 556 51.01 -24.46 -9.26
CA GLU A 556 51.52 -23.08 -9.38
C GLU A 556 50.34 -22.07 -9.46
N PRO A 557 50.24 -21.07 -8.57
CA PRO A 557 49.11 -20.12 -8.54
C PRO A 557 49.14 -19.05 -9.65
N ARG A 558 49.84 -19.30 -10.76
CA ARG A 558 50.14 -18.30 -11.81
C ARG A 558 49.16 -18.29 -12.98
N ASN A 559 48.42 -19.38 -13.18
CA ASN A 559 47.51 -19.59 -14.30
C ASN A 559 46.06 -19.79 -13.82
N LEU A 560 45.67 -19.09 -12.74
CA LEU A 560 44.29 -19.02 -12.24
C LEU A 560 43.49 -17.94 -12.99
N LEU A 561 42.17 -18.14 -13.07
CA LEU A 561 41.23 -17.17 -13.64
C LEU A 561 40.95 -15.99 -12.68
N GLY A 562 40.58 -14.85 -13.25
CA GLY A 562 40.09 -13.69 -12.51
C GLY A 562 38.86 -14.05 -11.68
N HIS A 563 38.71 -13.38 -10.52
CA HIS A 563 37.67 -13.67 -9.53
C HIS A 563 37.75 -15.09 -8.91
N THR A 564 38.97 -15.64 -8.83
CA THR A 564 39.30 -16.79 -7.97
C THR A 564 40.42 -16.42 -6.97
N PRO A 565 40.48 -17.03 -5.76
CA PRO A 565 39.56 -18.03 -5.23
C PRO A 565 38.19 -17.46 -4.82
N TRP A 566 37.09 -18.14 -5.21
CA TRP A 566 35.74 -17.82 -4.74
C TRP A 566 35.43 -18.62 -3.46
N VAL A 567 34.94 -17.96 -2.41
CA VAL A 567 34.67 -18.60 -1.10
C VAL A 567 33.16 -18.78 -0.85
N LEU A 568 32.76 -19.96 -0.34
CA LEU A 568 31.43 -20.22 0.20
C LEU A 568 31.57 -20.74 1.64
N ASP A 569 30.94 -20.11 2.64
CA ASP A 569 31.13 -20.46 4.05
C ASP A 569 30.11 -21.49 4.62
N GLN A 570 30.38 -21.97 5.84
CA GLN A 570 29.75 -23.11 6.53
C GLN A 570 28.67 -22.68 7.56
N PRO A 571 27.45 -23.26 7.55
CA PRO A 571 26.50 -23.27 8.67
C PRO A 571 26.89 -24.30 9.74
N THR A 572 26.56 -24.04 11.01
CA THR A 572 27.16 -24.75 12.16
C THR A 572 26.56 -26.12 12.50
N THR A 573 27.38 -27.18 12.39
CA THR A 573 27.28 -28.51 13.06
C THR A 573 26.08 -29.42 12.70
N ARG A 574 26.22 -30.76 12.59
CA ARG A 574 27.31 -31.68 13.01
C ARG A 574 27.33 -32.99 12.17
N GLU A 575 28.54 -33.52 11.94
CA GLU A 575 29.01 -34.87 11.52
C GLU A 575 27.99 -36.04 11.39
N HIS A 576 28.13 -36.97 10.42
CA HIS A 576 29.26 -37.93 10.30
C HIS A 576 29.68 -38.30 8.86
N SER A 577 30.84 -39.00 8.73
CA SER A 577 31.64 -39.09 7.50
C SER A 577 31.78 -40.49 6.86
N ALA A 578 31.87 -40.48 5.52
CA ALA A 578 32.54 -41.39 4.56
C ALA A 578 32.68 -42.91 4.82
N ALA A 579 32.29 -43.73 3.83
CA ALA A 579 33.22 -44.38 2.89
C ALA A 579 32.52 -45.32 1.85
N ARG A 580 33.09 -45.46 0.65
CA ARG A 580 32.79 -46.55 -0.31
C ARG A 580 33.81 -47.71 -0.12
N PRO A 581 33.44 -48.94 -0.49
CA PRO A 581 33.98 -49.46 -1.76
C PRO A 581 32.91 -50.08 -2.68
N ALA A 582 33.27 -50.36 -3.93
CA ALA A 582 32.36 -50.90 -4.95
C ALA A 582 32.27 -52.45 -4.90
N ILE A 583 31.14 -52.98 -5.40
CA ILE A 583 30.99 -54.39 -5.79
C ILE A 583 30.44 -54.43 -7.22
N THR A 584 30.96 -55.33 -8.05
CA THR A 584 30.62 -55.49 -9.47
C THR A 584 29.28 -56.19 -9.67
N ALA A 585 28.56 -55.80 -10.72
CA ALA A 585 27.22 -56.31 -11.01
C ALA A 585 27.22 -57.71 -11.66
N SER A 586 26.20 -58.53 -11.32
CA SER A 586 25.37 -59.30 -12.27
C SER A 586 24.61 -60.44 -11.58
N SER A 587 23.26 -60.45 -11.64
CA SER A 587 22.48 -61.60 -12.17
C SER A 587 20.96 -61.41 -11.99
N ALA A 588 20.22 -61.58 -13.10
CA ALA A 588 18.76 -61.75 -13.18
C ALA A 588 17.86 -60.68 -12.51
N ALA A 589 17.22 -59.84 -13.32
CA ALA A 589 16.27 -58.82 -12.85
C ALA A 589 15.07 -59.44 -12.09
N MET A 590 14.91 -59.03 -10.83
CA MET A 590 13.74 -59.34 -10.00
C MET A 590 12.50 -58.56 -10.47
N ARG A 591 11.32 -58.98 -10.00
CA ARG A 591 10.04 -58.34 -10.33
C ARG A 591 9.32 -57.86 -9.08
N GLY A 592 8.68 -56.70 -9.17
CA GLY A 592 7.93 -56.10 -8.10
C GLY A 592 7.51 -54.66 -8.40
N TYR A 593 6.83 -54.04 -7.44
CA TYR A 593 6.28 -52.69 -7.53
C TYR A 593 6.21 -52.04 -6.14
N ILE A 594 6.11 -50.71 -6.10
CA ILE A 594 5.89 -49.92 -4.87
C ILE A 594 4.49 -49.34 -4.97
N ASP A 595 3.59 -49.74 -4.07
CA ASP A 595 2.17 -49.38 -4.17
C ASP A 595 1.91 -47.96 -3.61
N SER A 596 2.59 -47.59 -2.52
CA SER A 596 2.61 -46.21 -2.02
C SER A 596 3.86 -45.88 -1.20
N VAL A 597 4.17 -44.59 -1.15
CA VAL A 597 5.22 -43.98 -0.32
C VAL A 597 4.69 -42.69 0.26
N SER A 598 4.87 -42.48 1.56
CA SER A 598 4.51 -41.27 2.30
C SER A 598 5.61 -40.94 3.30
N ARG A 599 5.48 -39.82 4.02
CA ARG A 599 6.48 -39.38 5.01
C ARG A 599 6.54 -40.29 6.25
N ASP A 600 5.51 -41.10 6.48
CA ASP A 600 5.39 -42.06 7.58
C ASP A 600 5.48 -43.53 7.16
N ARG A 601 5.42 -43.87 5.85
CA ARG A 601 5.26 -45.26 5.39
C ARG A 601 5.81 -45.54 3.99
N VAL A 602 6.20 -46.80 3.74
CA VAL A 602 6.46 -47.34 2.39
C VAL A 602 5.97 -48.78 2.27
N CYS A 603 5.20 -49.10 1.24
CA CYS A 603 4.69 -50.46 1.00
C CYS A 603 4.70 -50.86 -0.49
N GLY A 604 4.70 -52.17 -0.74
CA GLY A 604 4.89 -52.71 -2.09
C GLY A 604 4.92 -54.23 -2.12
N TRP A 605 5.47 -54.76 -3.21
CA TRP A 605 5.75 -56.20 -3.36
C TRP A 605 6.97 -56.48 -4.25
N ILE A 606 7.68 -57.59 -4.01
CA ILE A 606 8.87 -58.02 -4.77
C ILE A 606 9.12 -59.54 -4.66
N TYR A 607 9.58 -60.17 -5.75
CA TYR A 607 9.99 -61.58 -5.78
C TYR A 607 11.13 -61.88 -6.78
N ASP A 608 11.81 -63.02 -6.59
CA ASP A 608 12.80 -63.61 -7.52
C ASP A 608 12.10 -64.55 -8.52
N PRO A 609 12.01 -64.23 -9.83
CA PRO A 609 11.42 -65.12 -10.84
C PRO A 609 12.12 -66.46 -11.00
N ALA A 610 13.39 -66.59 -10.61
CA ALA A 610 14.10 -67.87 -10.59
C ALA A 610 13.79 -68.70 -9.32
N LYS A 611 13.21 -68.09 -8.28
CA LYS A 611 12.88 -68.74 -6.99
C LYS A 611 11.56 -68.21 -6.39
N PRO A 612 10.41 -68.27 -7.10
CA PRO A 612 9.16 -67.63 -6.65
C PRO A 612 8.59 -68.17 -5.34
N GLY A 613 9.05 -69.34 -4.87
CA GLY A 613 8.72 -69.88 -3.54
C GLY A 613 9.58 -69.35 -2.38
N LYS A 614 10.45 -68.35 -2.59
CA LYS A 614 11.30 -67.77 -1.54
C LYS A 614 11.10 -66.26 -1.43
N SER A 615 10.82 -65.81 -0.21
CA SER A 615 10.73 -64.39 0.14
C SER A 615 12.05 -63.65 -0.09
N VAL A 616 11.95 -62.38 -0.45
CA VAL A 616 13.09 -61.53 -0.80
C VAL A 616 13.44 -60.60 0.37
N ALA A 617 14.71 -60.55 0.75
CA ALA A 617 15.20 -59.58 1.72
C ALA A 617 15.45 -58.21 1.04
N ILE A 618 14.94 -57.16 1.67
CA ILE A 618 14.99 -55.78 1.18
C ILE A 618 15.61 -54.85 2.22
N GLN A 619 16.18 -53.76 1.73
CA GLN A 619 16.63 -52.62 2.52
C GLN A 619 16.02 -51.35 1.94
N VAL A 620 15.47 -50.48 2.80
CA VAL A 620 14.99 -49.16 2.41
C VAL A 620 16.09 -48.16 2.71
N ALA A 621 16.48 -47.38 1.71
CA ALA A 621 17.37 -46.24 1.88
C ALA A 621 16.61 -44.93 1.68
N VAL A 622 16.90 -43.94 2.53
CA VAL A 622 16.41 -42.57 2.42
C VAL A 622 17.61 -41.66 2.27
N ASN A 623 17.62 -40.84 1.21
CA ASN A 623 18.76 -39.99 0.83
C ASN A 623 20.10 -40.77 0.80
N GLY A 624 20.06 -42.01 0.29
CA GLY A 624 21.21 -42.92 0.19
C GLY A 624 21.59 -43.67 1.49
N THR A 625 21.01 -43.33 2.63
CA THR A 625 21.28 -43.98 3.93
C THR A 625 20.25 -45.07 4.19
N ILE A 626 20.69 -46.31 4.48
CA ILE A 626 19.78 -47.42 4.82
C ILE A 626 19.11 -47.14 6.17
N VAL A 627 17.80 -46.93 6.18
CA VAL A 627 17.00 -46.67 7.39
C VAL A 627 16.42 -47.95 7.99
N GLU A 628 16.03 -48.92 7.16
CA GLU A 628 15.39 -50.16 7.62
C GLU A 628 15.70 -51.35 6.70
N ARG A 629 15.58 -52.57 7.23
CA ARG A 629 15.70 -53.84 6.50
C ARG A 629 14.56 -54.77 6.86
N SER A 630 14.01 -55.46 5.87
CA SER A 630 12.84 -56.32 6.05
C SER A 630 12.80 -57.47 5.03
N VAL A 631 11.80 -58.34 5.14
CA VAL A 631 11.61 -59.50 4.26
C VAL A 631 10.22 -59.47 3.64
N ALA A 632 10.17 -59.40 2.31
CA ALA A 632 8.97 -59.43 1.51
C ALA A 632 8.30 -60.82 1.55
N ASN A 633 7.45 -61.03 2.56
CA ASN A 633 6.74 -62.30 2.83
C ASN A 633 5.24 -62.12 3.12
N GLY A 634 4.75 -60.88 3.12
CA GLY A 634 3.35 -60.52 3.31
C GLY A 634 2.47 -61.10 2.22
N ARG A 635 1.22 -61.47 2.57
CA ARG A 635 0.29 -62.06 1.61
C ARG A 635 -0.22 -61.00 0.65
N ARG A 636 -0.15 -61.30 -0.65
CA ARG A 636 -0.68 -60.52 -1.76
C ARG A 636 -1.44 -61.43 -2.73
N PRO A 637 -2.68 -61.84 -2.38
CA PRO A 637 -3.51 -62.64 -3.28
C PRO A 637 -3.79 -61.91 -4.60
N ASP A 638 -3.97 -60.60 -4.54
CA ASP A 638 -4.10 -59.68 -5.69
C ASP A 638 -2.97 -59.84 -6.72
N VAL A 639 -1.72 -59.94 -6.26
CA VAL A 639 -0.54 -60.11 -7.12
C VAL A 639 -0.46 -61.52 -7.72
N ALA A 640 -0.98 -62.53 -7.01
CA ALA A 640 -1.04 -63.92 -7.48
C ALA A 640 -2.18 -64.15 -8.47
N ASP A 641 -3.37 -63.63 -8.19
CA ASP A 641 -4.56 -63.72 -9.04
C ASP A 641 -4.36 -62.96 -10.37
N ALA A 642 -3.60 -61.86 -10.34
CA ALA A 642 -3.14 -61.15 -11.54
C ALA A 642 -2.02 -61.88 -12.33
N GLY A 643 -1.51 -63.02 -11.83
CA GLY A 643 -0.38 -63.74 -12.42
C GLY A 643 0.95 -62.97 -12.39
N ALA A 644 1.02 -61.89 -11.62
CA ALA A 644 2.15 -60.95 -11.61
C ALA A 644 3.31 -61.41 -10.69
N GLY A 645 3.01 -62.24 -9.70
CA GLY A 645 3.98 -62.80 -8.76
C GLY A 645 3.40 -63.92 -7.86
N PRO A 646 4.16 -64.42 -6.87
CA PRO A 646 3.70 -65.41 -5.91
C PRO A 646 2.88 -64.74 -4.79
N GLU A 647 1.99 -65.50 -4.15
CA GLU A 647 1.07 -64.99 -3.11
C GLU A 647 1.78 -64.41 -1.86
N ARG A 648 3.09 -64.61 -1.69
CA ARG A 648 3.88 -64.11 -0.54
C ARG A 648 5.09 -63.30 -1.00
N CYS A 649 4.81 -62.08 -1.44
CA CYS A 649 5.79 -61.12 -1.94
C CYS A 649 5.62 -59.69 -1.38
N GLY A 650 4.63 -59.43 -0.51
CA GLY A 650 4.35 -58.09 0.02
C GLY A 650 5.32 -57.62 1.11
N PHE A 651 5.54 -56.31 1.18
CA PHE A 651 6.22 -55.61 2.27
C PHE A 651 5.49 -54.32 2.64
N ASP A 652 5.61 -53.89 3.91
CA ASP A 652 4.93 -52.73 4.48
C ASP A 652 5.74 -52.26 5.70
N LEU A 653 6.17 -51.00 5.71
CA LEU A 653 7.14 -50.45 6.67
C LEU A 653 6.76 -49.03 7.10
N LEU A 654 6.99 -48.69 8.37
CA LEU A 654 6.66 -47.39 8.96
C LEU A 654 7.94 -46.65 9.37
N PHE A 655 8.08 -45.40 8.94
CA PHE A 655 9.18 -44.55 9.37
C PHE A 655 8.94 -44.07 10.80
N ILE A 656 9.77 -44.53 11.75
CA ILE A 656 9.68 -44.19 13.17
C ILE A 656 11.03 -43.62 13.62
N PRO A 657 11.17 -42.29 13.78
CA PRO A 657 10.17 -41.24 13.55
C PRO A 657 9.87 -41.01 12.05
N PRO A 658 8.74 -40.34 11.71
CA PRO A 658 8.43 -39.94 10.34
C PRO A 658 9.48 -38.99 9.73
N LEU A 659 9.56 -38.99 8.40
CA LEU A 659 10.54 -38.24 7.61
C LEU A 659 10.20 -36.74 7.53
N SER A 660 11.13 -35.90 8.00
CA SER A 660 10.97 -34.45 8.16
C SER A 660 10.34 -33.75 6.94
N PRO A 661 9.21 -33.02 7.10
CA PRO A 661 8.53 -32.32 6.01
C PRO A 661 9.36 -31.15 5.44
N LEU A 662 10.25 -30.58 6.25
CA LEU A 662 11.11 -29.45 5.87
C LEU A 662 12.27 -29.84 4.93
N THR A 663 12.37 -31.12 4.53
CA THR A 663 13.45 -31.60 3.66
C THR A 663 12.94 -32.56 2.59
N ARG A 664 13.64 -32.52 1.45
CA ARG A 664 13.45 -33.44 0.33
C ARG A 664 13.89 -34.85 0.73
N GLN A 665 13.06 -35.84 0.47
CA GLN A 665 13.31 -37.24 0.77
C GLN A 665 13.32 -38.06 -0.52
N ILE A 666 14.45 -38.71 -0.81
CA ILE A 666 14.61 -39.65 -1.93
C ILE A 666 14.62 -41.06 -1.34
N ILE A 667 13.58 -41.83 -1.63
CA ILE A 667 13.29 -43.12 -1.01
C ILE A 667 13.53 -44.24 -2.02
N GLU A 668 14.40 -45.18 -1.66
CA GLU A 668 14.84 -46.29 -2.50
C GLU A 668 14.59 -47.63 -1.81
N VAL A 669 13.75 -48.49 -2.39
CA VAL A 669 13.63 -49.88 -1.96
C VAL A 669 14.61 -50.72 -2.77
N ARG A 670 15.57 -51.38 -2.12
CA ARG A 670 16.63 -52.18 -2.75
C ARG A 670 16.63 -53.61 -2.26
N ASN A 671 17.08 -54.55 -3.08
CA ASN A 671 17.41 -55.90 -2.61
C ASN A 671 18.62 -55.85 -1.66
N GLU A 672 18.56 -56.51 -0.51
CA GLU A 672 19.65 -56.51 0.47
C GLU A 672 20.90 -57.26 -0.02
N ARG A 673 20.71 -58.33 -0.81
CA ARG A 673 21.77 -59.26 -1.25
C ARG A 673 22.46 -58.84 -2.55
N THR A 674 21.76 -58.15 -3.46
CA THR A 674 22.29 -57.74 -4.77
C THR A 674 22.40 -56.23 -4.95
N GLY A 675 21.74 -55.43 -4.12
CA GLY A 675 21.70 -53.97 -4.24
C GLY A 675 20.77 -53.43 -5.34
N ASP A 676 20.16 -54.31 -6.13
CA ASP A 676 19.23 -53.97 -7.23
C ASP A 676 18.07 -53.10 -6.71
N LEU A 677 17.75 -52.03 -7.45
CA LEU A 677 16.69 -51.09 -7.11
C LEU A 677 15.33 -51.61 -7.60
N LEU A 678 14.32 -51.52 -6.74
CA LEU A 678 12.93 -51.83 -7.07
C LEU A 678 12.27 -50.62 -7.74
N GLY A 679 12.34 -50.57 -9.08
CA GLY A 679 11.75 -49.49 -9.88
C GLY A 679 12.66 -48.26 -9.96
N LYS A 680 12.11 -47.07 -9.70
CA LYS A 680 12.84 -45.79 -9.62
C LYS A 680 12.80 -45.27 -8.18
N PRO A 681 13.75 -44.41 -7.75
CA PRO A 681 13.65 -43.72 -6.47
C PRO A 681 12.38 -42.86 -6.43
N VAL A 682 11.65 -42.88 -5.32
CA VAL A 682 10.47 -42.03 -5.12
C VAL A 682 10.90 -40.78 -4.37
N VAL A 683 10.41 -39.62 -4.81
CA VAL A 683 10.79 -38.31 -4.24
C VAL A 683 9.59 -37.70 -3.54
N LEU A 684 9.81 -37.24 -2.30
CA LEU A 684 8.89 -36.38 -1.56
C LEU A 684 9.59 -35.03 -1.35
N ASP A 685 9.09 -33.98 -2.00
CA ASP A 685 9.67 -32.63 -1.92
C ASP A 685 9.31 -31.93 -0.58
N ALA A 686 10.02 -30.86 -0.25
CA ALA A 686 9.88 -30.17 1.03
C ALA A 686 8.62 -29.28 1.08
N ALA A 687 7.97 -29.22 2.25
CA ALA A 687 6.84 -28.32 2.49
C ALA A 687 7.27 -26.85 2.46
N ASN A 688 6.51 -26.02 1.76
CA ASN A 688 6.80 -24.60 1.50
C ASN A 688 5.72 -23.63 2.06
N GLN A 689 4.71 -24.17 2.77
CA GLN A 689 3.58 -23.42 3.32
C GLN A 689 3.12 -24.03 4.65
N PHE A 690 2.21 -23.38 5.36
CA PHE A 690 1.67 -23.87 6.64
C PHE A 690 0.53 -24.88 6.41
N ASP A 691 0.88 -26.01 5.81
CA ASP A 691 -0.03 -27.12 5.50
C ASP A 691 -0.26 -28.08 6.68
N SER A 692 -1.02 -29.16 6.44
CA SER A 692 -1.31 -30.20 7.42
C SER A 692 -0.06 -30.90 7.98
N ASP A 693 1.01 -31.01 7.20
CA ASP A 693 2.23 -31.70 7.58
C ASP A 693 3.08 -30.81 8.49
N LEU A 694 3.17 -29.51 8.17
CA LEU A 694 3.82 -28.53 9.03
C LEU A 694 3.00 -28.27 10.32
N GLU A 695 1.67 -28.19 10.22
CA GLU A 695 0.77 -28.15 11.38
C GLU A 695 1.01 -29.35 12.31
N GLN A 696 1.01 -30.57 11.77
CA GLN A 696 1.18 -31.78 12.56
C GLN A 696 2.60 -31.89 13.14
N ALA A 697 3.62 -31.39 12.42
CA ALA A 697 4.99 -31.29 12.95
C ALA A 697 5.07 -30.32 14.13
N VAL A 698 4.48 -29.12 14.03
CA VAL A 698 4.40 -28.14 15.14
C VAL A 698 3.61 -28.71 16.32
N ARG A 699 2.46 -29.34 16.04
CA ARG A 699 1.59 -29.98 17.06
C ARG A 699 2.31 -31.11 17.80
N THR A 700 3.12 -31.90 17.09
CA THR A 700 3.96 -32.96 17.66
C THR A 700 5.14 -32.39 18.45
N ALA A 701 5.79 -31.32 17.96
CA ALA A 701 6.88 -30.65 18.66
C ALA A 701 6.42 -30.08 20.01
N ILE A 702 5.27 -29.38 20.04
CA ILE A 702 4.65 -28.87 21.27
C ILE A 702 4.28 -30.04 22.21
N GLY A 703 3.66 -31.10 21.68
CA GLY A 703 3.31 -32.30 22.46
C GLY A 703 4.50 -33.11 22.99
N SER A 704 5.72 -32.87 22.50
CA SER A 704 6.95 -33.55 22.93
C SER A 704 7.62 -32.92 24.16
N VAL A 705 7.17 -31.73 24.60
CA VAL A 705 7.76 -31.00 25.72
C VAL A 705 7.32 -31.62 27.06
N GLN A 706 8.24 -32.26 27.79
CA GLN A 706 7.88 -33.05 28.99
C GLN A 706 8.23 -32.43 30.35
N ASN A 707 8.87 -31.25 30.42
CA ASN A 707 9.20 -30.61 31.70
C ASN A 707 8.83 -29.12 31.73
N VAL A 708 8.66 -28.55 32.93
CA VAL A 708 8.15 -27.18 33.13
C VAL A 708 9.06 -26.11 32.52
N LYS A 709 10.39 -26.23 32.65
CA LYS A 709 11.31 -25.21 32.12
C LYS A 709 11.28 -25.13 30.60
N ASP A 710 11.10 -26.26 29.93
CA ASP A 710 10.99 -26.29 28.48
C ASP A 710 9.55 -25.94 28.01
N HIS A 711 8.52 -26.10 28.85
CA HIS A 711 7.20 -25.45 28.62
C HIS A 711 7.31 -23.93 28.68
N ASP A 712 7.95 -23.37 29.72
CA ASP A 712 8.13 -21.91 29.86
C ASP A 712 8.89 -21.32 28.66
N ARG A 713 9.91 -22.05 28.17
CA ARG A 713 10.65 -21.71 26.95
C ARG A 713 9.79 -21.81 25.69
N ALA A 714 9.03 -22.89 25.53
CA ALA A 714 8.15 -23.08 24.38
C ALA A 714 7.06 -22.00 24.34
N LEU A 715 6.43 -21.70 25.46
CA LEU A 715 5.45 -20.62 25.60
C LEU A 715 6.07 -19.25 25.33
N SER A 716 7.27 -18.97 25.84
CA SER A 716 7.98 -17.71 25.56
C SER A 716 8.34 -17.57 24.07
N PHE A 717 8.79 -18.66 23.43
CA PHE A 717 9.10 -18.70 22.00
C PHE A 717 7.84 -18.53 21.14
N LEU A 718 6.74 -19.22 21.47
CA LEU A 718 5.46 -19.12 20.78
C LEU A 718 4.84 -17.74 20.97
N ALA A 719 4.85 -17.18 22.18
CA ALA A 719 4.41 -15.80 22.43
C ALA A 719 5.25 -14.80 21.64
N THR A 720 6.57 -15.02 21.52
CA THR A 720 7.44 -14.18 20.67
C THR A 720 7.10 -14.32 19.18
N GLN A 721 6.71 -15.50 18.70
CA GLN A 721 6.30 -15.68 17.29
C GLN A 721 4.89 -15.11 17.06
N ILE A 722 3.96 -15.25 18.01
CA ILE A 722 2.63 -14.63 17.97
C ILE A 722 2.76 -13.11 17.99
N GLU A 723 3.59 -12.52 18.85
CA GLU A 723 3.84 -11.09 18.83
C GLU A 723 4.57 -10.65 17.57
N ARG A 724 5.46 -11.45 16.98
CA ARG A 724 6.03 -11.16 15.65
C ARG A 724 5.01 -11.25 14.52
N LEU A 725 4.03 -12.15 14.58
CA LEU A 725 2.97 -12.30 13.57
C LEU A 725 1.89 -11.22 13.73
N LYS A 726 1.46 -10.94 14.97
CA LYS A 726 0.58 -9.81 15.30
C LYS A 726 1.23 -8.50 14.94
N GLN A 727 2.53 -8.35 15.28
CA GLN A 727 3.31 -7.22 14.83
C GLN A 727 3.28 -7.27 13.31
N SER A 728 3.82 -8.25 12.58
CA SER A 728 3.73 -8.46 11.10
C SER A 728 2.33 -8.52 10.42
N HIS A 729 1.23 -8.16 11.09
CA HIS A 729 -0.12 -8.01 10.52
C HIS A 729 -0.73 -6.64 10.84
N ALA A 730 -0.65 -6.22 12.11
CA ALA A 730 -0.55 -4.79 12.46
C ALA A 730 0.69 -4.13 11.86
N ASP A 731 1.44 -4.96 11.15
CA ASP A 731 2.45 -4.77 10.21
C ASP A 731 2.19 -5.57 8.89
N HIS A 732 1.06 -5.29 8.27
CA HIS A 732 0.85 -5.31 6.81
C HIS A 732 0.08 -4.05 6.39
N GLN A 733 -0.97 -3.80 7.18
CA GLN A 733 -2.09 -2.89 7.01
C GLN A 733 -1.88 -1.40 6.68
N SER A 734 -0.71 -0.75 6.87
CA SER A 734 -0.58 0.70 6.64
C SER A 734 0.26 1.10 5.43
N GLY A 735 0.78 0.07 4.75
CA GLY A 735 2.12 0.12 4.21
C GLY A 735 3.14 0.40 5.33
N ARG A 736 4.15 -0.45 5.42
CA ARG A 736 5.37 -0.23 6.23
C ARG A 736 6.50 -1.18 5.79
N ARG A 737 6.44 -1.71 4.55
CA ARG A 737 7.58 -2.38 3.92
C ARG A 737 7.98 -1.71 2.61
N GLN A 738 7.03 -1.46 1.73
CA GLN A 738 7.16 -0.73 0.46
C GLN A 738 8.07 0.51 0.47
N ASN A 739 7.87 1.39 1.43
CA ASN A 739 8.58 2.63 1.57
C ASN A 739 10.01 2.59 2.07
N ASP A 740 10.56 1.41 2.29
CA ASP A 740 12.01 1.36 2.22
C ASP A 740 12.43 0.77 0.86
N VAL A 741 11.61 -0.03 0.14
CA VAL A 741 12.00 -0.64 -1.17
C VAL A 741 12.22 0.43 -2.14
N GLN A 742 11.21 1.24 -2.34
CA GLN A 742 11.36 2.38 -3.19
C GLN A 742 12.11 3.46 -2.42
N ARG A 743 13.00 3.13 -1.47
CA ARG A 743 14.03 3.97 -0.87
C ARG A 743 15.49 3.54 -1.10
N GLU A 744 15.84 2.54 -1.92
CA GLU A 744 17.22 2.38 -2.47
C GLU A 744 17.47 2.11 -4.02
N ARG A 745 17.58 3.15 -4.91
CA ARG A 745 18.22 3.25 -6.29
C ARG A 745 18.42 4.67 -7.00
N SER A 746 18.59 5.82 -6.30
CA SER A 746 18.75 7.25 -6.80
C SER A 746 19.87 8.10 -6.19
N ARG A 747 20.48 7.74 -5.06
CA ARG A 747 21.95 7.86 -4.92
C ARG A 747 22.70 7.15 -6.09
N ARG A 748 21.99 6.38 -6.94
CA ARG A 748 22.44 5.88 -8.26
C ARG A 748 22.15 6.86 -9.41
N GLY A 749 21.45 7.96 -9.15
CA GLY A 749 21.05 8.99 -10.11
C GLY A 749 19.89 8.64 -11.05
N LEU A 750 18.93 7.78 -10.67
CA LEU A 750 18.00 7.16 -11.63
C LEU A 750 16.50 7.55 -11.56
N ALA A 751 16.01 8.12 -10.44
CA ALA A 751 14.71 8.79 -10.19
C ALA A 751 13.40 8.33 -10.90
N LEU A 752 12.40 7.85 -10.14
CA LEU A 752 11.03 7.40 -10.51
C LEU A 752 10.02 8.02 -9.46
N PRO A 753 8.82 8.61 -9.77
CA PRO A 753 8.00 10.12 -8.43
C PRO A 753 7.44 9.49 -7.11
N ALA A 754 6.69 10.25 -6.27
CA ALA A 754 6.07 9.79 -5.00
C ALA A 754 4.54 9.86 -4.95
N ASN A 755 3.86 8.94 -4.23
CA ASN A 755 2.40 8.87 -4.08
C ASN A 755 1.95 7.80 -3.06
N ARG A 756 1.06 8.16 -2.12
CA ARG A 756 0.07 7.21 -1.56
C ARG A 756 -1.20 7.89 -1.11
N ALA A 757 -2.26 7.10 -1.05
CA ALA A 757 -3.58 7.48 -0.61
C ALA A 757 -3.59 7.50 0.95
N PRO A 758 -3.66 8.67 1.60
CA PRO A 758 -3.42 8.87 3.05
C PRO A 758 -4.30 8.01 3.96
N ARG A 759 -3.98 7.91 5.26
CA ARG A 759 -4.67 6.97 6.18
C ARG A 759 -5.52 7.67 7.24
N VAL A 760 -6.69 7.13 7.52
CA VAL A 760 -7.58 7.61 8.58
C VAL A 760 -8.02 6.48 9.52
N LEU A 761 -7.77 6.66 10.82
CA LEU A 761 -8.30 5.78 11.84
C LEU A 761 -9.66 6.30 12.31
N VAL A 762 -10.71 5.51 12.07
CA VAL A 762 -12.08 5.82 12.44
C VAL A 762 -12.49 5.00 13.65
N ILE A 763 -12.89 5.69 14.73
CA ILE A 763 -13.21 5.07 16.02
C ILE A 763 -14.67 5.37 16.38
N ASP A 764 -15.45 4.33 16.64
CA ASP A 764 -16.73 4.40 17.38
C ASP A 764 -16.70 3.38 18.53
N SER A 765 -17.66 3.49 19.45
CA SER A 765 -17.94 2.52 20.50
C SER A 765 -18.19 1.10 19.99
N ARG A 766 -18.92 0.96 18.88
CA ARG A 766 -19.47 -0.30 18.38
C ARG A 766 -19.50 -0.32 16.85
N MET A 767 -19.61 -1.51 16.26
CA MET A 767 -19.83 -1.68 14.82
C MET A 767 -21.05 -0.85 14.37
N PRO A 768 -20.96 -0.09 13.26
CA PRO A 768 -22.06 0.74 12.77
C PRO A 768 -23.18 -0.14 12.19
N ASP A 769 -24.43 0.23 12.46
CA ASP A 769 -25.63 -0.47 11.99
C ASP A 769 -26.65 0.56 11.48
N THR A 770 -26.97 0.53 10.19
CA THR A 770 -27.92 1.45 9.53
C THR A 770 -29.36 1.28 10.04
N CYS A 771 -29.72 0.12 10.59
CA CYS A 771 -31.02 -0.11 11.22
C CYS A 771 -31.11 0.47 12.65
N ARG A 772 -29.98 0.85 13.25
CA ARG A 772 -29.90 1.19 14.68
C ARG A 772 -30.07 2.68 14.98
N ASP A 773 -29.22 3.53 14.38
CA ASP A 773 -29.14 4.95 14.70
C ASP A 773 -28.54 5.80 13.56
N ALA A 774 -28.99 7.04 13.41
CA ALA A 774 -28.54 7.95 12.35
C ALA A 774 -27.02 8.25 12.40
N GLY A 775 -26.40 8.17 13.58
CA GLY A 775 -24.95 8.30 13.72
C GLY A 775 -24.19 7.13 13.06
N SER A 776 -24.78 5.93 13.03
CA SER A 776 -24.24 4.80 12.27
C SER A 776 -24.33 5.03 10.76
N CYS A 777 -25.43 5.61 10.25
CA CYS A 777 -25.52 6.02 8.84
C CYS A 777 -24.50 7.12 8.51
N ALA A 778 -24.32 8.09 9.41
CA ALA A 778 -23.39 9.20 9.22
C ALA A 778 -21.92 8.73 9.19
N ILE A 779 -21.49 7.91 10.15
CA ILE A 779 -20.12 7.39 10.15
C ILE A 779 -19.85 6.48 8.95
N LEU A 780 -20.82 5.65 8.52
CA LEU A 780 -20.68 4.85 7.29
C LEU A 780 -20.54 5.72 6.05
N SER A 781 -21.35 6.77 5.91
CA SER A 781 -21.22 7.72 4.79
C SER A 781 -19.92 8.52 4.82
N HIS A 782 -19.41 8.85 6.02
CA HIS A 782 -18.15 9.61 6.15
C HIS A 782 -16.95 8.70 5.91
N MET A 783 -17.02 7.41 6.28
CA MET A 783 -16.02 6.41 5.89
C MET A 783 -16.01 6.22 4.38
N ALA A 784 -17.15 5.95 3.75
CA ALA A 784 -17.23 5.82 2.28
C ALA A 784 -16.71 7.07 1.56
N ALA A 785 -17.05 8.27 2.05
CA ALA A 785 -16.58 9.52 1.46
C ALA A 785 -15.09 9.81 1.73
N LEU A 786 -14.50 9.23 2.80
CA LEU A 786 -13.05 9.25 3.01
C LEU A 786 -12.36 8.25 2.07
N GLN A 787 -12.91 7.05 1.88
CA GLN A 787 -12.40 6.06 0.90
C GLN A 787 -12.38 6.64 -0.51
N ALA A 788 -13.44 7.34 -0.90
CA ALA A 788 -13.55 8.02 -2.20
C ALA A 788 -12.73 9.32 -2.31
N LEU A 789 -12.09 9.77 -1.22
CA LEU A 789 -11.04 10.80 -1.24
C LEU A 789 -9.63 10.18 -1.26
N GLY A 790 -9.52 8.89 -1.55
CA GLY A 790 -8.27 8.14 -1.46
C GLY A 790 -7.75 8.00 -0.03
N TYR A 791 -8.61 7.87 0.99
CA TYR A 791 -8.15 7.51 2.34
C TYR A 791 -8.30 6.01 2.61
N ASP A 792 -7.24 5.33 3.06
CA ASP A 792 -7.40 4.03 3.74
C ASP A 792 -8.04 4.30 5.09
N VAL A 793 -9.29 3.84 5.17
CA VAL A 793 -10.14 3.87 6.35
C VAL A 793 -9.97 2.57 7.11
N SER A 794 -9.23 2.64 8.22
CA SER A 794 -9.28 1.60 9.23
C SER A 794 -10.33 1.94 10.27
N PHE A 795 -11.24 1.00 10.57
CA PHE A 795 -12.30 1.18 11.55
C PHE A 795 -12.07 0.32 12.81
N VAL A 796 -12.40 0.86 13.98
CA VAL A 796 -12.38 0.10 15.23
C VAL A 796 -13.61 0.34 16.10
N ALA A 797 -14.29 -0.76 16.44
CA ALA A 797 -15.40 -0.83 17.41
C ALA A 797 -14.85 -0.98 18.84
N ALA A 798 -14.53 0.15 19.47
CA ALA A 798 -13.69 0.23 20.67
C ALA A 798 -14.16 -0.61 21.88
N ASP A 799 -15.47 -0.77 22.07
CA ASP A 799 -16.06 -1.55 23.17
C ASP A 799 -16.37 -3.02 22.77
N GLU A 800 -16.13 -3.42 21.50
CA GLU A 800 -16.47 -4.74 20.94
C GLU A 800 -15.28 -5.56 20.43
N MET A 801 -14.05 -5.00 20.37
CA MET A 801 -12.84 -5.61 19.81
C MET A 801 -12.49 -7.03 20.30
N GLY A 802 -12.89 -7.38 21.52
CA GLY A 802 -12.66 -8.70 22.12
C GLY A 802 -13.63 -9.79 21.65
N SER A 803 -14.65 -9.44 20.85
CA SER A 803 -15.60 -10.40 20.29
C SER A 803 -15.15 -10.89 18.91
N ALA A 804 -14.92 -12.20 18.78
CA ALA A 804 -14.41 -12.82 17.56
C ALA A 804 -15.49 -13.02 16.47
N SER A 805 -16.33 -12.02 16.24
CA SER A 805 -17.23 -12.02 15.08
C SER A 805 -16.47 -11.51 13.86
N ALA A 806 -16.28 -12.38 12.86
CA ALA A 806 -15.76 -12.01 11.55
C ALA A 806 -16.81 -11.21 10.75
N GLN A 807 -17.14 -10.02 11.23
CA GLN A 807 -17.85 -9.01 10.46
C GLN A 807 -16.85 -8.36 9.53
N THR A 808 -17.13 -8.40 8.23
CA THR A 808 -16.41 -7.65 7.21
C THR A 808 -17.29 -6.48 6.79
N MET A 809 -16.74 -5.28 6.86
CA MET A 809 -17.27 -4.13 6.12
C MET A 809 -16.50 -4.06 4.81
N ASN A 810 -17.20 -3.76 3.72
CA ASN A 810 -16.54 -3.54 2.44
C ASN A 810 -15.47 -2.46 2.63
N ASN A 811 -14.27 -2.75 2.15
CA ASN A 811 -13.31 -1.72 1.76
C ASN A 811 -12.72 -0.92 2.97
N ILE A 812 -12.93 -1.44 4.20
CA ILE A 812 -12.59 -0.82 5.48
C ILE A 812 -11.83 -1.83 6.36
N GLU A 813 -10.61 -1.49 6.80
CA GLU A 813 -9.79 -2.35 7.67
C GLU A 813 -10.40 -2.41 9.09
N ILE A 814 -11.13 -3.47 9.44
CA ILE A 814 -11.66 -3.64 10.79
C ILE A 814 -10.55 -4.13 11.75
N CYS A 815 -10.04 -3.22 12.57
CA CYS A 815 -9.02 -3.50 13.57
C CYS A 815 -9.64 -4.25 14.78
N ALA A 816 -9.50 -5.58 14.83
CA ALA A 816 -10.07 -6.39 15.92
C ALA A 816 -9.14 -7.54 16.39
N ALA A 817 -9.60 -8.33 17.36
CA ALA A 817 -8.95 -9.58 17.76
C ALA A 817 -8.97 -10.61 16.60
N PRO A 818 -7.93 -11.46 16.45
CA PRO A 818 -6.84 -11.70 17.39
C PRO A 818 -5.69 -10.68 17.29
N PHE A 819 -5.62 -9.87 16.23
CA PHE A 819 -4.46 -9.03 15.93
C PHE A 819 -4.32 -7.87 16.93
N TYR A 820 -5.41 -7.16 17.20
CA TYR A 820 -5.47 -6.07 18.17
C TYR A 820 -6.32 -6.47 19.39
N SER A 821 -5.76 -6.33 20.60
CA SER A 821 -6.53 -6.58 21.83
C SER A 821 -7.31 -5.38 22.35
N SER A 822 -6.92 -4.16 21.95
CA SER A 822 -7.61 -2.91 22.29
C SER A 822 -7.17 -1.76 21.38
N VAL A 823 -7.86 -0.61 21.45
CA VAL A 823 -7.53 0.60 20.67
C VAL A 823 -6.14 1.13 21.03
N GLU A 824 -5.70 0.97 22.29
CA GLU A 824 -4.35 1.31 22.73
C GLU A 824 -3.30 0.42 22.07
N ASP A 825 -3.58 -0.88 21.88
CA ASP A 825 -2.68 -1.81 21.20
C ASP A 825 -2.62 -1.50 19.69
N LEU A 826 -3.76 -1.17 19.08
CA LEU A 826 -3.85 -0.66 17.71
C LEU A 826 -2.99 0.59 17.52
N LEU A 827 -3.27 1.67 18.26
CA LEU A 827 -2.55 2.94 18.17
C LEU A 827 -1.04 2.76 18.39
N ARG A 828 -0.63 1.86 19.30
CA ARG A 828 0.77 1.57 19.61
C ARG A 828 1.48 0.78 18.49
N ARG A 829 0.86 -0.25 17.93
CA ARG A 829 1.45 -1.05 16.82
C ARG A 829 1.47 -0.27 15.52
N GLN A 830 0.41 0.49 15.26
CA GLN A 830 0.22 1.33 14.09
C GLN A 830 0.68 2.80 14.35
N ALA A 831 1.71 3.04 15.18
CA ALA A 831 2.09 4.39 15.62
C ALA A 831 2.67 5.29 14.49
N GLN A 832 2.10 6.48 14.30
CA GLN A 832 2.27 7.40 13.16
C GLN A 832 1.98 6.68 11.83
N SER A 833 0.85 5.96 11.77
CA SER A 833 0.38 5.32 10.53
C SER A 833 -0.94 5.84 9.99
N PHE A 834 -1.41 6.94 10.56
CA PHE A 834 -2.64 7.58 10.21
C PHE A 834 -2.36 9.08 10.08
N ASP A 835 -2.72 9.63 8.93
CA ASP A 835 -2.66 11.06 8.63
C ASP A 835 -3.87 11.79 9.25
N PHE A 836 -4.95 11.07 9.50
CA PHE A 836 -6.16 11.56 10.15
C PHE A 836 -6.65 10.59 11.24
N ALA A 837 -7.32 11.11 12.26
CA ALA A 837 -7.96 10.30 13.28
C ALA A 837 -9.37 10.82 13.57
N TYR A 838 -10.37 10.07 13.13
CA TYR A 838 -11.79 10.41 13.21
C TYR A 838 -12.41 9.78 14.47
N LEU A 839 -12.75 10.61 15.44
CA LEU A 839 -13.26 10.20 16.74
C LEU A 839 -14.77 10.47 16.80
N HIS A 840 -15.56 9.42 16.58
CA HIS A 840 -17.01 9.54 16.50
C HIS A 840 -17.67 9.50 17.88
N ARG A 841 -18.52 10.50 18.16
CA ARG A 841 -19.26 10.69 19.43
C ARG A 841 -18.38 11.11 20.62
N GLN A 842 -19.00 11.85 21.55
CA GLN A 842 -18.39 12.41 22.76
C GLN A 842 -17.55 11.41 23.56
N SER A 843 -18.05 10.18 23.76
CA SER A 843 -17.43 9.15 24.59
C SER A 843 -16.13 8.58 24.03
N ILE A 844 -15.91 8.70 22.72
CA ILE A 844 -14.71 8.22 22.04
C ILE A 844 -13.66 9.32 21.98
N ALA A 845 -14.04 10.53 21.55
CA ALA A 845 -13.14 11.67 21.53
C ALA A 845 -12.54 11.94 22.92
N THR A 846 -13.36 11.91 23.98
CA THR A 846 -12.88 12.13 25.36
C THR A 846 -12.08 10.96 25.95
N ARG A 847 -12.13 9.76 25.36
CA ARG A 847 -11.35 8.58 25.81
C ARG A 847 -10.02 8.45 25.05
N TYR A 848 -10.03 8.63 23.73
CA TYR A 848 -8.90 8.28 22.86
C TYR A 848 -8.11 9.45 22.30
N LEU A 849 -8.63 10.69 22.29
CA LEU A 849 -7.89 11.83 21.73
C LEU A 849 -6.47 12.01 22.31
N PRO A 850 -6.24 11.90 23.64
CA PRO A 850 -4.88 12.02 24.19
C PRO A 850 -3.92 10.91 23.70
N LEU A 851 -4.44 9.70 23.49
CA LEU A 851 -3.68 8.55 23.00
C LEU A 851 -3.39 8.68 21.50
N VAL A 852 -4.35 9.18 20.72
CA VAL A 852 -4.14 9.57 19.33
C VAL A 852 -3.05 10.64 19.24
N ARG A 853 -3.11 11.72 20.03
CA ARG A 853 -2.04 12.74 20.04
C ARG A 853 -0.67 12.21 20.50
N GLN A 854 -0.64 11.14 21.29
CA GLN A 854 0.61 10.49 21.71
C GLN A 854 1.22 9.58 20.62
N TYR A 855 0.40 8.72 19.99
CA TYR A 855 0.89 7.69 19.06
C TYR A 855 0.73 8.07 17.58
N GLN A 856 -0.12 9.04 17.26
CA GLN A 856 -0.40 9.61 15.94
C GLN A 856 -0.20 11.14 16.02
N SER A 857 0.91 11.59 16.61
CA SER A 857 1.17 13.01 16.88
C SER A 857 1.26 13.88 15.64
N ARG A 858 1.40 13.27 14.45
CA ARG A 858 1.42 13.93 13.15
C ARG A 858 0.04 13.88 12.43
N ALA A 859 -0.93 13.14 12.97
CA ALA A 859 -2.28 13.04 12.43
C ALA A 859 -3.13 14.29 12.72
N ARG A 860 -3.94 14.70 11.75
CA ARG A 860 -5.01 15.69 11.94
C ARG A 860 -6.22 15.03 12.62
N VAL A 861 -6.52 15.45 13.84
CA VAL A 861 -7.57 14.82 14.66
C VAL A 861 -8.91 15.47 14.39
N ILE A 862 -9.87 14.67 13.93
CA ILE A 862 -11.25 15.05 13.68
C ILE A 862 -12.12 14.56 14.85
N TYR A 863 -12.83 15.47 15.52
CA TYR A 863 -13.90 15.10 16.46
C TYR A 863 -15.27 15.23 15.75
N ALA A 864 -15.95 14.09 15.55
CA ALA A 864 -17.26 14.05 14.92
C ALA A 864 -18.40 14.00 15.95
N VAL A 865 -19.18 15.07 16.00
CA VAL A 865 -20.32 15.29 16.89
C VAL A 865 -21.60 14.80 16.21
N ALA A 866 -22.03 13.59 16.57
CA ALA A 866 -23.32 13.02 16.13
C ALA A 866 -24.52 13.80 16.72
N ASP A 867 -24.42 14.16 18.00
CA ASP A 867 -25.31 15.10 18.70
C ASP A 867 -24.55 15.77 19.86
N LEU A 868 -24.85 17.03 20.18
CA LEU A 868 -24.36 17.66 21.40
C LEU A 868 -25.11 17.08 22.60
N HIS A 869 -24.48 16.11 23.26
CA HIS A 869 -25.11 15.30 24.29
C HIS A 869 -25.49 16.15 25.51
N HIS A 870 -24.76 17.23 25.81
CA HIS A 870 -25.17 18.18 26.84
C HIS A 870 -26.47 18.94 26.49
N VAL A 871 -26.70 19.29 25.21
CA VAL A 871 -27.92 19.97 24.76
C VAL A 871 -29.11 19.03 24.90
N ARG A 872 -28.96 17.78 24.45
CA ARG A 872 -30.01 16.74 24.62
C ARG A 872 -30.32 16.49 26.10
N LEU A 873 -29.30 16.36 26.96
CA LEU A 873 -29.50 16.15 28.40
C LEU A 873 -30.12 17.37 29.10
N ALA A 874 -29.75 18.59 28.72
CA ALA A 874 -30.35 19.82 29.28
C ALA A 874 -31.82 19.96 28.87
N ARG A 875 -32.16 19.68 27.61
CA ARG A 875 -33.55 19.65 27.12
C ARG A 875 -34.36 18.56 27.83
N GLN A 876 -33.81 17.35 27.96
CA GLN A 876 -34.46 16.26 28.71
C GLN A 876 -34.66 16.61 30.19
N ALA A 877 -33.67 17.23 30.83
CA ALA A 877 -33.77 17.72 32.21
C ALA A 877 -34.89 18.75 32.41
N SER A 878 -35.13 19.62 31.40
CA SER A 878 -36.21 20.60 31.44
C SER A 878 -37.60 20.00 31.17
N VAL A 879 -37.71 18.99 30.30
CA VAL A 879 -39.01 18.35 29.97
C VAL A 879 -39.42 17.29 31.00
N GLU A 880 -38.48 16.56 31.59
CA GLU A 880 -38.75 15.59 32.67
C GLU A 880 -38.74 16.22 34.08
N GLU A 881 -38.42 17.51 34.22
CA GLU A 881 -38.20 18.23 35.49
C GLU A 881 -37.09 17.64 36.40
N ARG A 882 -35.96 17.23 35.81
CA ARG A 882 -34.90 16.43 36.46
C ARG A 882 -33.58 17.18 36.65
N PRO A 883 -33.34 17.81 37.80
CA PRO A 883 -32.14 18.64 38.03
C PRO A 883 -30.82 17.84 38.05
N GLU A 884 -30.86 16.54 38.34
CA GLU A 884 -29.66 15.68 38.29
C GLU A 884 -29.18 15.44 36.85
N LEU A 885 -30.08 15.46 35.87
CA LEU A 885 -29.72 15.42 34.45
C LEU A 885 -29.09 16.75 33.99
N MET A 886 -29.50 17.89 34.54
CA MET A 886 -28.87 19.19 34.26
C MET A 886 -27.43 19.26 34.81
N ALA A 887 -27.22 18.77 36.05
CA ALA A 887 -25.87 18.66 36.62
C ALA A 887 -24.97 17.73 35.78
N LYS A 888 -25.52 16.63 35.26
CA LYS A 888 -24.83 15.74 34.31
C LYS A 888 -24.54 16.44 32.98
N ALA A 889 -25.47 17.23 32.44
CA ALA A 889 -25.31 17.97 31.19
C ALA A 889 -24.11 18.94 31.27
N HIS A 890 -23.96 19.71 32.36
CA HIS A 890 -22.79 20.57 32.54
C HIS A 890 -21.46 19.81 32.50
N LYS A 891 -21.36 18.66 33.19
CA LYS A 891 -20.14 17.82 33.15
C LYS A 891 -19.85 17.26 31.75
N ILE A 892 -20.89 16.93 30.98
CA ILE A 892 -20.75 16.46 29.60
C ILE A 892 -20.29 17.61 28.68
N ARG A 893 -20.90 18.80 28.79
CA ARG A 893 -20.50 20.02 28.04
C ARG A 893 -19.02 20.30 28.21
N ASP A 894 -18.54 20.31 29.45
CA ASP A 894 -17.14 20.66 29.74
C ASP A 894 -16.16 19.64 29.12
N ALA A 895 -16.57 18.37 28.99
CA ALA A 895 -15.81 17.33 28.32
C ALA A 895 -15.91 17.40 26.78
N GLU A 896 -17.09 17.73 26.22
CA GLU A 896 -17.29 17.97 24.79
C GLU A 896 -16.47 19.17 24.30
N TYR A 897 -16.48 20.27 25.07
CA TYR A 897 -15.73 21.48 24.74
C TYR A 897 -14.21 21.28 24.92
N ALA A 898 -13.78 20.51 25.93
CA ALA A 898 -12.38 20.11 26.06
C ALA A 898 -11.90 19.22 24.91
N ALA A 899 -12.75 18.33 24.36
CA ALA A 899 -12.42 17.55 23.17
C ALA A 899 -12.36 18.43 21.92
N ALA A 900 -13.34 19.33 21.74
CA ALA A 900 -13.40 20.28 20.63
C ALA A 900 -12.19 21.24 20.57
N LEU A 901 -11.60 21.61 21.72
CA LEU A 901 -10.39 22.43 21.80
C LEU A 901 -9.07 21.66 21.55
N GLN A 902 -9.09 20.32 21.54
CA GLN A 902 -7.90 19.48 21.34
C GLN A 902 -7.89 18.73 20.01
N ALA A 903 -9.04 18.66 19.31
CA ALA A 903 -9.13 18.26 17.92
C ALA A 903 -8.63 19.40 17.01
N ASP A 904 -8.09 19.06 15.85
CA ASP A 904 -7.78 20.07 14.82
C ASP A 904 -9.04 20.50 14.08
N VAL A 905 -10.03 19.60 13.98
CA VAL A 905 -11.30 19.82 13.31
C VAL A 905 -12.46 19.24 14.12
N VAL A 906 -13.58 19.95 14.16
CA VAL A 906 -14.84 19.49 14.74
C VAL A 906 -15.91 19.44 13.67
N LEU A 907 -16.47 18.26 13.41
CA LEU A 907 -17.59 18.08 12.48
C LEU A 907 -18.89 17.94 13.26
N THR A 908 -19.97 18.50 12.73
CA THR A 908 -21.35 18.21 13.13
C THR A 908 -22.24 18.18 11.90
N HIS A 909 -23.35 17.45 11.98
CA HIS A 909 -24.35 17.42 10.91
C HIS A 909 -25.33 18.60 10.98
N SER A 910 -25.38 19.32 12.12
CA SER A 910 -26.38 20.35 12.39
C SER A 910 -25.80 21.76 12.33
N THR A 911 -26.40 22.64 11.52
CA THR A 911 -26.04 24.06 11.46
C THR A 911 -26.26 24.79 12.80
N VAL A 912 -27.21 24.32 13.61
CA VAL A 912 -27.50 24.86 14.96
C VAL A 912 -26.44 24.43 15.97
N GLU A 913 -25.98 23.17 15.92
CA GLU A 913 -24.90 22.70 16.78
C GLU A 913 -23.56 23.35 16.40
N ALA A 914 -23.31 23.57 15.12
CA ALA A 914 -22.15 24.34 14.66
C ALA A 914 -22.19 25.79 15.17
N ALA A 915 -23.37 26.43 15.19
CA ALA A 915 -23.53 27.77 15.76
C ALA A 915 -23.30 27.80 17.28
N ILE A 916 -23.69 26.76 18.02
CA ILE A 916 -23.39 26.62 19.45
C ILE A 916 -21.88 26.45 19.68
N LEU A 917 -21.23 25.54 18.95
CA LEU A 917 -19.79 25.26 19.07
C LEU A 917 -18.95 26.49 18.69
N ARG A 918 -19.25 27.17 17.58
CA ARG A 918 -18.53 28.40 17.16
C ARG A 918 -18.70 29.57 18.15
N ARG A 919 -19.81 29.61 18.91
CA ARG A 919 -20.08 30.63 19.93
C ARG A 919 -19.36 30.33 21.26
N ASP A 920 -19.46 29.09 21.74
CA ASP A 920 -18.97 28.71 23.07
C ASP A 920 -17.51 28.22 23.06
N VAL A 921 -17.03 27.76 21.91
CA VAL A 921 -15.67 27.22 21.67
C VAL A 921 -15.03 27.94 20.47
N PRO A 922 -14.81 29.27 20.54
CA PRO A 922 -14.39 30.09 19.37
C PRO A 922 -12.97 29.80 18.86
N GLY A 923 -12.21 28.90 19.52
CA GLY A 923 -10.91 28.42 19.06
C GLY A 923 -10.95 27.11 18.27
N ALA A 924 -12.12 26.47 18.11
CA ALA A 924 -12.27 25.22 17.37
C ALA A 924 -12.60 25.46 15.89
N GLU A 925 -12.01 24.68 14.98
CA GLU A 925 -12.35 24.68 13.56
C GLU A 925 -13.61 23.85 13.32
N VAL A 926 -14.78 24.50 13.32
CA VAL A 926 -16.09 23.82 13.28
C VAL A 926 -16.70 23.84 11.88
N HIS A 927 -16.93 22.68 11.29
CA HIS A 927 -17.61 22.50 9.99
C HIS A 927 -18.96 21.79 10.10
N VAL A 928 -19.84 22.07 9.14
CA VAL A 928 -21.12 21.35 8.98
C VAL A 928 -20.94 20.35 7.85
N VAL A 929 -21.03 19.05 8.16
CA VAL A 929 -20.86 17.97 7.19
C VAL A 929 -22.09 17.06 7.24
N PRO A 930 -22.98 17.10 6.23
CA PRO A 930 -24.10 16.17 6.14
C PRO A 930 -23.60 14.74 5.85
N TRP A 931 -24.52 13.77 5.81
CA TRP A 931 -24.23 12.42 5.34
C TRP A 931 -25.10 12.07 4.13
N ALA A 932 -24.64 11.11 3.32
CA ALA A 932 -25.30 10.69 2.10
C ALA A 932 -26.60 9.90 2.39
N VAL A 933 -27.66 10.16 1.61
CA VAL A 933 -28.97 9.52 1.77
C VAL A 933 -29.50 9.10 0.40
N ALA A 934 -29.51 7.80 0.13
CA ALA A 934 -29.85 7.26 -1.18
C ALA A 934 -31.33 7.53 -1.58
N VAL A 935 -31.53 8.29 -2.65
CA VAL A 935 -32.87 8.59 -3.20
C VAL A 935 -33.44 7.35 -3.90
N ARG A 936 -34.60 6.85 -3.44
CA ARG A 936 -35.27 5.68 -4.07
C ARG A 936 -35.56 5.96 -5.55
N LYS A 937 -35.10 5.09 -6.47
CA LYS A 937 -35.26 5.28 -7.93
C LYS A 937 -36.74 5.33 -8.37
N GLN A 938 -37.63 4.55 -7.72
CA GLN A 938 -39.08 4.58 -7.94
C GLN A 938 -39.84 4.83 -6.62
N ALA A 939 -41.03 5.43 -6.71
CA ALA A 939 -41.94 5.66 -5.57
C ALA A 939 -43.42 5.49 -6.02
N PRO A 940 -44.31 4.89 -5.21
CA PRO A 940 -45.74 4.78 -5.52
C PRO A 940 -46.43 6.14 -5.66
N SER A 941 -47.42 6.20 -6.55
CA SER A 941 -48.27 7.39 -6.74
C SER A 941 -49.15 7.67 -5.52
N PHE A 942 -49.62 8.92 -5.41
CA PHE A 942 -50.39 9.43 -4.27
C PHE A 942 -51.67 8.61 -3.97
N GLU A 943 -52.30 8.08 -5.01
CA GLU A 943 -53.55 7.30 -4.94
C GLU A 943 -53.32 5.90 -4.34
N ARG A 944 -52.09 5.38 -4.43
CA ARG A 944 -51.69 4.07 -3.86
C ARG A 944 -51.27 4.16 -2.39
N ARG A 945 -51.20 5.37 -1.84
CA ARG A 945 -50.74 5.68 -0.47
C ARG A 945 -51.90 6.19 0.40
N CYS A 946 -51.94 5.80 1.67
CA CYS A 946 -52.90 6.27 2.69
C CYS A 946 -52.33 6.12 4.11
N GLY A 947 -52.91 6.83 5.10
CA GLY A 947 -52.37 6.86 6.47
C GLY A 947 -51.04 7.62 6.63
N VAL A 948 -50.47 7.52 7.84
CA VAL A 948 -49.24 8.21 8.30
C VAL A 948 -48.28 7.28 9.04
N LEU A 949 -46.97 7.58 9.04
CA LEU A 949 -45.91 6.74 9.63
C LEU A 949 -45.04 7.51 10.65
N PHE A 950 -44.79 6.92 11.82
CA PHE A 950 -43.70 7.31 12.72
C PHE A 950 -42.66 6.18 12.83
N LEU A 951 -41.41 6.49 12.52
CA LEU A 951 -40.26 5.58 12.69
C LEU A 951 -39.42 5.99 13.90
N GLY A 952 -38.89 5.03 14.66
CA GLY A 952 -37.88 5.32 15.69
C GLY A 952 -37.24 4.09 16.33
N ASN A 953 -36.00 4.23 16.79
CA ASN A 953 -35.41 3.30 17.75
C ASN A 953 -35.82 3.75 19.17
N PHE A 954 -36.55 2.90 19.89
CA PHE A 954 -37.18 3.24 21.17
C PHE A 954 -36.29 3.04 22.40
N SER A 955 -35.03 2.61 22.22
CA SER A 955 -33.99 2.77 23.26
C SER A 955 -33.67 4.25 23.55
N HIS A 956 -34.02 5.15 22.62
CA HIS A 956 -33.89 6.60 22.79
C HIS A 956 -35.19 7.22 23.30
N ALA A 957 -35.16 7.79 24.51
CA ALA A 957 -36.27 8.52 25.14
C ALA A 957 -37.03 9.52 24.20
N PRO A 958 -36.37 10.33 23.33
CA PRO A 958 -37.06 11.17 22.34
C PRO A 958 -38.12 10.45 21.49
N ASN A 959 -37.90 9.18 21.14
CA ASN A 959 -38.81 8.42 20.29
C ASN A 959 -39.98 7.84 21.08
N VAL A 960 -39.77 7.50 22.36
CA VAL A 960 -40.82 7.05 23.27
C VAL A 960 -41.80 8.20 23.55
N ASP A 961 -41.27 9.38 23.92
CA ASP A 961 -42.05 10.60 24.16
C ASP A 961 -42.95 10.95 22.95
N ALA A 962 -42.34 10.97 21.76
CA ALA A 962 -43.03 11.32 20.53
C ALA A 962 -44.10 10.30 20.08
N ALA A 963 -43.90 9.00 20.32
CA ALA A 963 -44.90 7.99 19.98
C ALA A 963 -46.11 8.02 20.92
N LEU A 964 -45.88 8.21 22.22
CA LEU A 964 -46.96 8.44 23.20
C LEU A 964 -47.74 9.69 22.80
N TRP A 965 -47.06 10.83 22.58
CA TRP A 965 -47.71 12.09 22.20
C TRP A 965 -48.51 12.00 20.89
N LEU A 966 -47.97 11.29 19.88
CA LEU A 966 -48.65 11.05 18.61
C LEU A 966 -49.94 10.24 18.78
N ALA A 967 -49.92 9.17 19.57
CA ALA A 967 -51.07 8.28 19.75
C ALA A 967 -52.11 8.81 20.74
N GLU A 968 -51.69 9.49 21.81
CA GLU A 968 -52.56 9.90 22.92
C GLU A 968 -53.16 11.31 22.73
N GLU A 969 -52.47 12.22 22.03
CA GLU A 969 -52.93 13.60 21.81
C GLU A 969 -53.18 13.92 20.33
N ILE A 970 -52.21 13.68 19.44
CA ILE A 970 -52.27 14.18 18.04
C ILE A 970 -53.29 13.40 17.19
N MET A 971 -53.19 12.07 17.12
CA MET A 971 -54.11 11.27 16.29
C MET A 971 -55.59 11.38 16.73
N PRO A 972 -55.92 11.45 18.04
CA PRO A 972 -57.27 11.79 18.51
C PRO A 972 -57.81 13.16 18.08
N LEU A 973 -56.97 14.09 17.62
CA LEU A 973 -57.38 15.35 16.97
C LEU A 973 -57.57 15.16 15.46
N VAL A 974 -56.73 14.36 14.80
CA VAL A 974 -56.87 13.98 13.38
C VAL A 974 -58.19 13.25 13.14
N TRP A 975 -58.50 12.21 13.93
CA TRP A 975 -59.70 11.38 13.75
C TRP A 975 -61.04 12.11 13.98
N ARG A 976 -61.04 13.27 14.64
CA ARG A 976 -62.24 14.14 14.73
C ARG A 976 -62.67 14.70 13.37
N GLN A 977 -61.74 14.75 12.42
CA GLN A 977 -61.96 15.26 11.06
C GLN A 977 -61.85 14.13 10.02
N ARG A 978 -60.90 13.21 10.21
CA ARG A 978 -60.54 12.14 9.26
C ARG A 978 -60.28 10.81 9.98
N PRO A 979 -61.33 10.07 10.37
CA PRO A 979 -61.22 8.80 11.10
C PRO A 979 -60.66 7.65 10.23
N ASP A 980 -60.47 7.86 8.93
CA ASP A 980 -59.88 6.94 7.96
C ASP A 980 -58.34 7.04 7.87
N ILE A 981 -57.72 8.06 8.48
CA ILE A 981 -56.26 8.19 8.52
C ILE A 981 -55.70 7.29 9.63
N HIS A 982 -55.27 6.10 9.23
CA HIS A 982 -54.51 5.17 10.08
C HIS A 982 -53.09 5.69 10.38
N CYS A 983 -52.58 5.40 11.58
CA CYS A 983 -51.21 5.66 11.99
C CYS A 983 -50.45 4.34 12.15
N THR A 984 -49.25 4.25 11.59
CA THR A 984 -48.30 3.15 11.84
C THR A 984 -47.12 3.68 12.66
N ILE A 985 -46.82 3.04 13.78
CA ILE A 985 -45.66 3.30 14.66
C ILE A 985 -44.73 2.10 14.51
N ALA A 986 -43.50 2.30 14.01
CA ALA A 986 -42.60 1.18 13.70
C ALA A 986 -41.15 1.40 14.16
N GLY A 987 -40.48 0.30 14.56
CA GLY A 987 -39.05 0.28 14.85
C GLY A 987 -38.61 -0.63 16.01
N ALA A 988 -37.32 -0.55 16.33
CA ALA A 988 -36.64 -1.43 17.28
C ALA A 988 -36.73 -0.97 18.75
N ASP A 989 -36.42 -1.89 19.68
CA ASP A 989 -36.29 -1.64 21.12
C ASP A 989 -37.54 -1.08 21.84
N MET A 990 -38.73 -1.32 21.28
CA MET A 990 -40.01 -0.85 21.84
C MET A 990 -40.22 -1.29 23.31
N PRO A 991 -40.35 -0.36 24.28
CA PRO A 991 -40.80 -0.67 25.64
C PRO A 991 -42.29 -1.02 25.66
N GLU A 992 -42.75 -1.61 26.76
CA GLU A 992 -44.15 -2.02 26.92
C GLU A 992 -45.15 -0.87 26.74
N SER A 993 -44.82 0.34 27.21
CA SER A 993 -45.63 1.55 27.02
C SER A 993 -45.92 1.87 25.55
N VAL A 994 -44.96 1.67 24.65
CA VAL A 994 -45.15 1.89 23.20
C VAL A 994 -45.91 0.72 22.56
N ARG A 995 -45.69 -0.52 23.01
CA ARG A 995 -46.41 -1.70 22.51
C ARG A 995 -47.91 -1.65 22.85
N LEU A 996 -48.26 -1.07 24.00
CA LEU A 996 -49.64 -0.89 24.44
C LEU A 996 -50.42 0.21 23.67
N LEU A 997 -49.77 0.97 22.79
CA LEU A 997 -50.44 1.92 21.87
C LEU A 997 -51.20 1.23 20.72
N ALA A 998 -51.05 -0.08 20.54
CA ALA A 998 -51.72 -0.84 19.49
C ALA A 998 -53.25 -0.86 19.70
N ALA A 999 -53.97 -0.16 18.83
CA ALA A 999 -55.40 0.12 18.98
C ALA A 999 -56.10 0.23 17.60
N PRO A 1000 -57.43 0.20 17.52
CA PRO A 1000 -58.14 0.50 16.28
C PRO A 1000 -57.79 1.90 15.75
N GLY A 1001 -57.03 1.96 14.65
CA GLY A 1001 -56.46 3.20 14.10
C GLY A 1001 -54.94 3.36 14.26
N VAL A 1002 -54.31 2.59 15.17
CA VAL A 1002 -52.86 2.60 15.44
C VAL A 1002 -52.26 1.20 15.29
N GLU A 1003 -51.49 1.00 14.23
CA GLU A 1003 -50.68 -0.20 14.03
C GLU A 1003 -49.31 -0.01 14.69
N VAL A 1004 -48.88 -0.96 15.53
CA VAL A 1004 -47.54 -0.94 16.15
C VAL A 1004 -46.74 -2.13 15.62
N ILE A 1005 -45.62 -1.84 14.93
CA ILE A 1005 -44.75 -2.83 14.29
C ILE A 1005 -43.37 -2.81 14.96
N GLY A 1006 -42.79 -3.98 15.23
CA GLY A 1006 -41.42 -4.08 15.75
C GLY A 1006 -40.34 -3.70 14.73
N PRO A 1007 -39.11 -4.25 14.84
CA PRO A 1007 -38.07 -4.09 13.83
C PRO A 1007 -38.55 -4.50 12.43
N VAL A 1008 -38.25 -3.67 11.42
CA VAL A 1008 -38.63 -3.91 10.01
C VAL A 1008 -37.36 -3.89 9.14
N PRO A 1009 -37.05 -4.95 8.36
CA PRO A 1009 -35.80 -5.03 7.59
C PRO A 1009 -35.62 -4.01 6.46
N ASP A 1010 -36.72 -3.53 5.85
CA ASP A 1010 -36.72 -2.38 4.93
C ASP A 1010 -37.85 -1.43 5.34
N CYS A 1011 -37.51 -0.25 5.85
CA CYS A 1011 -38.50 0.77 6.18
C CYS A 1011 -39.19 1.37 4.93
N GLY A 1012 -38.59 1.19 3.75
CA GLY A 1012 -39.17 1.55 2.47
C GLY A 1012 -40.54 0.90 2.20
N VAL A 1013 -40.77 -0.35 2.63
CA VAL A 1013 -42.09 -1.00 2.49
C VAL A 1013 -43.20 -0.36 3.35
N LEU A 1014 -42.83 0.52 4.28
CA LEU A 1014 -43.76 1.35 5.06
C LEU A 1014 -43.97 2.71 4.37
N PHE A 1015 -42.89 3.35 3.92
CA PHE A 1015 -42.96 4.58 3.11
C PHE A 1015 -43.73 4.39 1.78
N ASP A 1016 -43.75 3.19 1.22
CA ASP A 1016 -44.57 2.86 0.03
C ASP A 1016 -46.08 2.86 0.31
N LYS A 1017 -46.49 2.69 1.57
CA LYS A 1017 -47.90 2.64 1.98
C LYS A 1017 -48.47 3.99 2.40
N VAL A 1018 -47.67 4.87 3.00
CA VAL A 1018 -48.17 6.10 3.65
C VAL A 1018 -48.11 7.34 2.77
N ARG A 1019 -48.99 8.32 3.02
CA ARG A 1019 -48.91 9.64 2.36
C ARG A 1019 -47.89 10.56 3.04
N LEU A 1020 -47.81 10.51 4.37
CA LEU A 1020 -46.97 11.38 5.19
C LEU A 1020 -46.19 10.55 6.21
N SER A 1021 -45.00 11.02 6.60
CA SER A 1021 -44.39 10.61 7.86
C SER A 1021 -44.54 11.72 8.91
N ILE A 1022 -44.49 11.37 10.18
CA ILE A 1022 -44.58 12.30 11.30
C ILE A 1022 -43.28 12.25 12.11
N ALA A 1023 -42.80 13.41 12.57
CA ALA A 1023 -41.68 13.51 13.52
C ALA A 1023 -42.01 14.50 14.66
N PRO A 1024 -42.88 14.13 15.62
CA PRO A 1024 -43.38 15.03 16.65
C PRO A 1024 -42.45 15.01 17.89
N LEU A 1025 -41.17 15.36 17.70
CA LEU A 1025 -40.16 15.28 18.76
C LEU A 1025 -40.22 16.52 19.67
N ARG A 1026 -40.46 16.36 20.97
CA ARG A 1026 -40.45 17.49 21.93
C ARG A 1026 -39.06 17.78 22.53
N LEU A 1027 -38.17 16.79 22.51
CA LEU A 1027 -36.80 16.88 23.03
C LEU A 1027 -35.80 16.15 22.11
N GLY A 1028 -34.53 16.58 22.12
CA GLY A 1028 -33.47 16.01 21.28
C GLY A 1028 -32.36 17.01 20.93
N ALA A 1029 -31.40 16.55 20.13
CA ALA A 1029 -30.31 17.32 19.51
C ALA A 1029 -29.94 16.64 18.16
N GLY A 1030 -28.85 17.03 17.49
CA GLY A 1030 -28.40 16.46 16.21
C GLY A 1030 -29.36 16.62 15.02
N VAL A 1031 -29.06 15.96 13.90
CA VAL A 1031 -29.93 15.86 12.71
C VAL A 1031 -30.77 14.56 12.75
N LYS A 1032 -32.00 14.61 12.24
CA LYS A 1032 -33.02 13.56 12.44
C LYS A 1032 -33.19 12.74 11.17
N GLY A 1033 -32.39 11.67 11.01
CA GLY A 1033 -32.35 10.82 9.81
C GLY A 1033 -33.73 10.44 9.23
N LYS A 1034 -34.68 10.06 10.09
CA LYS A 1034 -36.08 9.74 9.70
C LYS A 1034 -36.78 10.78 8.81
N VAL A 1035 -36.38 12.05 8.90
CA VAL A 1035 -36.92 13.15 8.07
C VAL A 1035 -36.30 13.11 6.67
N LEU A 1036 -34.98 12.88 6.58
CA LEU A 1036 -34.23 12.72 5.33
C LEU A 1036 -34.66 11.44 4.60
N ASP A 1037 -34.80 10.33 5.32
CA ASP A 1037 -35.27 9.04 4.80
C ASP A 1037 -36.65 9.19 4.13
N SER A 1038 -37.54 9.97 4.75
CA SER A 1038 -38.87 10.28 4.22
C SER A 1038 -38.79 11.08 2.92
N MET A 1039 -37.93 12.10 2.85
CA MET A 1039 -37.70 12.88 1.63
C MET A 1039 -37.13 12.02 0.49
N ALA A 1040 -36.15 11.15 0.80
CA ALA A 1040 -35.53 10.24 -0.15
C ALA A 1040 -36.52 9.18 -0.69
N ALA A 1041 -37.42 8.68 0.16
CA ALA A 1041 -38.52 7.78 -0.20
C ALA A 1041 -39.71 8.48 -0.91
N GLY A 1042 -39.65 9.80 -1.10
CA GLY A 1042 -40.72 10.58 -1.73
C GLY A 1042 -42.00 10.60 -0.90
N VAL A 1043 -41.87 10.88 0.40
CA VAL A 1043 -42.94 11.03 1.39
C VAL A 1043 -42.71 12.33 2.17
N PRO A 1044 -43.62 13.33 2.09
CA PRO A 1044 -43.54 14.53 2.92
C PRO A 1044 -43.59 14.22 4.42
N CYS A 1045 -42.92 15.04 5.24
CA CYS A 1045 -42.82 14.84 6.69
C CYS A 1045 -43.46 16.02 7.43
N VAL A 1046 -44.36 15.74 8.38
CA VAL A 1046 -44.96 16.72 9.31
C VAL A 1046 -44.24 16.64 10.65
N MET A 1047 -43.68 17.73 11.15
CA MET A 1047 -42.67 17.66 12.20
C MET A 1047 -42.68 18.84 13.20
N THR A 1048 -42.06 18.69 14.35
CA THR A 1048 -41.81 19.83 15.25
C THR A 1048 -40.62 20.67 14.77
N PRO A 1049 -40.48 21.94 15.19
CA PRO A 1049 -39.26 22.71 14.97
C PRO A 1049 -38.00 22.02 15.53
N ILE A 1050 -38.12 21.30 16.66
CA ILE A 1050 -37.04 20.47 17.22
C ILE A 1050 -36.66 19.32 16.27
N ALA A 1051 -37.61 18.74 15.53
CA ALA A 1051 -37.32 17.71 14.53
C ALA A 1051 -36.74 18.31 13.23
N ALA A 1052 -37.14 19.51 12.83
CA ALA A 1052 -36.61 20.25 11.67
C ALA A 1052 -35.20 20.86 11.90
N GLU A 1053 -34.82 21.05 13.18
CA GLU A 1053 -33.59 21.71 13.62
C GLU A 1053 -32.32 21.19 12.93
N GLY A 1054 -31.55 22.12 12.36
CA GLY A 1054 -30.21 21.88 11.82
C GLY A 1054 -30.10 21.54 10.34
N MET A 1055 -31.21 21.34 9.62
CA MET A 1055 -31.22 20.74 8.27
C MET A 1055 -31.41 21.71 7.07
N GLU A 1056 -31.58 23.02 7.29
CA GLU A 1056 -31.76 24.02 6.19
C GLU A 1056 -32.83 23.64 5.14
N LEU A 1057 -33.98 23.13 5.60
CA LEU A 1057 -35.02 22.54 4.76
C LEU A 1057 -35.59 23.50 3.70
N PRO A 1058 -36.07 23.00 2.54
CA PRO A 1058 -36.76 23.83 1.54
C PRO A 1058 -38.03 24.47 2.12
N GLY A 1059 -38.43 25.63 1.59
CA GLY A 1059 -39.57 26.42 2.11
C GLY A 1059 -40.86 25.63 2.34
N ASP A 1060 -41.26 24.79 1.36
CA ASP A 1060 -42.46 23.93 1.48
C ASP A 1060 -42.43 22.98 2.70
N PHE A 1061 -41.24 22.63 3.23
CA PHE A 1061 -41.09 21.80 4.44
C PHE A 1061 -41.03 22.63 5.73
N ALA A 1062 -40.74 23.92 5.69
CA ALA A 1062 -40.88 24.81 6.84
C ALA A 1062 -42.36 25.01 7.19
N ASP A 1063 -43.22 25.14 6.15
CA ASP A 1063 -44.68 25.22 6.30
C ASP A 1063 -45.31 23.91 6.84
N ALA A 1064 -44.55 22.79 6.82
CA ALA A 1064 -44.95 21.51 7.41
C ALA A 1064 -44.50 21.33 8.88
N THR A 1065 -44.15 22.43 9.57
CA THR A 1065 -43.73 22.40 10.99
C THR A 1065 -44.81 22.91 11.96
N GLY A 1066 -44.91 22.31 13.14
CA GLY A 1066 -45.87 22.71 14.17
C GLY A 1066 -45.42 22.40 15.61
N GLU A 1067 -45.70 23.30 16.55
CA GLU A 1067 -45.28 23.17 17.96
C GLU A 1067 -46.31 22.45 18.86
N THR A 1068 -47.60 22.50 18.52
CA THR A 1068 -48.68 21.90 19.34
C THR A 1068 -49.37 20.73 18.65
N ALA A 1069 -50.10 19.93 19.43
CA ALA A 1069 -50.84 18.78 18.91
C ALA A 1069 -51.92 19.20 17.89
N GLU A 1070 -52.57 20.35 18.09
CA GLU A 1070 -53.55 20.92 17.15
C GLU A 1070 -52.91 21.35 15.84
N ALA A 1071 -51.74 22.00 15.89
CA ALA A 1071 -51.01 22.43 14.71
C ALA A 1071 -50.56 21.23 13.87
N LEU A 1072 -49.97 20.22 14.51
CA LEU A 1072 -49.55 18.98 13.85
C LEU A 1072 -50.74 18.20 13.27
N ALA A 1073 -51.85 18.10 14.01
CA ALA A 1073 -53.07 17.44 13.51
C ALA A 1073 -53.70 18.17 12.32
N ALA A 1074 -53.69 19.51 12.31
CA ALA A 1074 -54.17 20.31 11.18
C ALA A 1074 -53.30 20.11 9.92
N LEU A 1075 -51.97 20.10 10.09
CA LEU A 1075 -51.02 19.83 8.99
C LEU A 1075 -51.18 18.42 8.43
N ILE A 1076 -51.39 17.42 9.29
CA ILE A 1076 -51.68 16.03 8.86
C ILE A 1076 -52.93 15.99 7.99
N VAL A 1077 -54.04 16.59 8.43
CA VAL A 1077 -55.30 16.56 7.67
C VAL A 1077 -55.16 17.31 6.33
N GLY A 1078 -54.55 18.50 6.32
CA GLY A 1078 -54.39 19.29 5.09
C GLY A 1078 -53.50 18.63 4.03
N LEU A 1079 -52.32 18.14 4.43
CA LEU A 1079 -51.37 17.51 3.51
C LEU A 1079 -51.76 16.09 3.10
N HIS A 1080 -52.74 15.46 3.77
CA HIS A 1080 -53.27 14.15 3.34
C HIS A 1080 -54.14 14.25 2.10
N ASP A 1081 -54.80 15.40 1.86
CA ASP A 1081 -55.73 15.62 0.75
C ASP A 1081 -55.13 16.45 -0.41
N ASP A 1082 -54.17 17.34 -0.15
CA ASP A 1082 -53.52 18.13 -1.21
C ASP A 1082 -52.43 17.34 -1.96
N SER A 1083 -52.85 16.61 -2.98
CA SER A 1083 -51.96 15.90 -3.91
C SER A 1083 -51.01 16.82 -4.70
N THR A 1084 -51.33 18.11 -4.84
CA THR A 1084 -50.53 19.07 -5.62
C THR A 1084 -49.35 19.58 -4.79
N THR A 1085 -49.60 19.96 -3.53
CA THR A 1085 -48.52 20.27 -2.58
C THR A 1085 -47.72 19.04 -2.21
N HIS A 1086 -48.35 17.87 -2.06
CA HIS A 1086 -47.63 16.59 -1.88
C HIS A 1086 -46.62 16.35 -3.02
N ALA A 1087 -47.07 16.40 -4.28
CA ALA A 1087 -46.18 16.22 -5.43
C ALA A 1087 -45.08 17.30 -5.55
N ARG A 1088 -45.36 18.54 -5.10
CA ARG A 1088 -44.36 19.62 -5.03
C ARG A 1088 -43.29 19.32 -3.97
N MET A 1089 -43.70 18.95 -2.75
CA MET A 1089 -42.81 18.55 -1.65
C MET A 1089 -41.98 17.31 -2.01
N VAL A 1090 -42.53 16.33 -2.72
CA VAL A 1090 -41.78 15.14 -3.17
C VAL A 1090 -40.66 15.53 -4.14
N ARG A 1091 -40.90 16.44 -5.10
CA ARG A 1091 -39.84 16.94 -5.98
C ARG A 1091 -38.82 17.78 -5.23
N ALA A 1092 -39.27 18.70 -4.37
CA ALA A 1092 -38.40 19.57 -3.57
C ALA A 1092 -37.49 18.78 -2.62
N GLY A 1093 -38.04 17.77 -1.92
CA GLY A 1093 -37.30 16.90 -1.01
C GLY A 1093 -36.27 16.03 -1.74
N ARG A 1094 -36.64 15.38 -2.84
CA ARG A 1094 -35.70 14.58 -3.65
C ARG A 1094 -34.57 15.43 -4.23
N ARG A 1095 -34.86 16.66 -4.66
CA ARG A 1095 -33.83 17.61 -5.12
C ARG A 1095 -32.94 18.07 -3.97
N PHE A 1096 -33.50 18.40 -2.81
CA PHE A 1096 -32.73 18.75 -1.60
C PHE A 1096 -31.77 17.63 -1.19
N ILE A 1097 -32.21 16.37 -1.21
CA ILE A 1097 -31.34 15.23 -0.94
C ILE A 1097 -30.21 15.14 -1.97
N ARG A 1098 -30.48 15.23 -3.27
CA ARG A 1098 -29.43 15.28 -4.31
C ARG A 1098 -28.47 16.47 -4.19
N GLN A 1099 -28.91 17.62 -3.66
CA GLN A 1099 -28.09 18.83 -3.58
C GLN A 1099 -27.26 18.96 -2.28
N ARG A 1100 -27.63 18.24 -1.22
CA ARG A 1100 -26.97 18.34 0.11
C ARG A 1100 -26.60 17.02 0.77
N HIS A 1101 -27.18 15.91 0.32
CA HIS A 1101 -27.05 14.57 0.87
C HIS A 1101 -26.73 13.54 -0.23
N ASP A 1102 -26.13 13.99 -1.33
CA ASP A 1102 -25.53 13.12 -2.32
C ASP A 1102 -24.09 12.76 -1.92
N HIS A 1103 -23.60 11.60 -2.34
CA HIS A 1103 -22.28 11.11 -1.95
C HIS A 1103 -21.14 12.00 -2.44
N ALA A 1104 -21.17 12.45 -3.70
CA ALA A 1104 -20.18 13.37 -4.26
C ALA A 1104 -20.14 14.70 -3.48
N ARG A 1105 -21.30 15.15 -2.97
CA ARG A 1105 -21.38 16.34 -2.11
C ARG A 1105 -20.67 16.13 -0.77
N ILE A 1106 -20.69 14.92 -0.20
CA ILE A 1106 -20.00 14.61 1.07
C ILE A 1106 -18.49 14.50 0.85
N ILE A 1107 -18.08 13.88 -0.28
CA ILE A 1107 -16.69 13.77 -0.74
C ILE A 1107 -16.05 15.16 -0.82
N ASP A 1108 -16.61 16.11 -1.58
CA ASP A 1108 -16.06 17.47 -1.67
C ASP A 1108 -15.95 18.18 -0.30
N VAL A 1109 -16.99 18.10 0.55
CA VAL A 1109 -16.95 18.77 1.87
C VAL A 1109 -15.85 18.19 2.74
N LEU A 1110 -15.69 16.87 2.81
CA LEU A 1110 -14.61 16.24 3.56
C LEU A 1110 -13.23 16.49 2.90
N GLY A 1111 -13.17 16.55 1.57
CA GLY A 1111 -11.95 16.80 0.79
C GLY A 1111 -11.39 18.19 1.05
N ARG A 1112 -12.22 19.24 0.97
CA ARG A 1112 -11.79 20.60 1.32
C ARG A 1112 -11.42 20.73 2.80
N ILE A 1113 -12.13 20.05 3.70
CA ILE A 1113 -11.76 20.01 5.13
C ILE A 1113 -10.39 19.36 5.32
N ALA A 1114 -10.09 18.26 4.63
CA ALA A 1114 -8.82 17.56 4.74
C ALA A 1114 -7.67 18.33 4.06
N GLY A 1115 -7.93 18.96 2.91
CA GLY A 1115 -6.95 19.61 2.03
C GLY A 1115 -6.55 21.05 2.35
N ASP A 1116 -7.28 21.79 3.22
CA ASP A 1116 -6.95 23.21 3.58
C ASP A 1116 -5.68 23.38 4.47
N THR A 1117 -4.65 22.56 4.23
CA THR A 1117 -3.29 22.76 4.77
C THR A 1117 -2.42 23.64 3.87
N THR A 1118 -2.80 23.82 2.60
CA THR A 1118 -2.11 24.68 1.62
C THR A 1118 -2.66 26.12 1.58
N GLY A 1119 -3.96 26.33 1.84
CA GLY A 1119 -4.69 27.57 1.60
C GLY A 1119 -4.25 28.81 2.42
N LYS A 1120 -3.37 28.64 3.41
CA LYS A 1120 -2.93 29.74 4.31
C LYS A 1120 -1.47 30.19 4.10
N ARG A 1121 -0.88 29.90 2.93
CA ARG A 1121 0.47 30.40 2.54
C ARG A 1121 0.53 31.33 1.31
N GLN A 1122 -0.61 31.79 0.77
CA GLN A 1122 -0.65 32.84 -0.28
C GLN A 1122 -1.33 34.13 0.20
N ALA A 1123 -0.92 34.62 1.38
CA ALA A 1123 -1.34 35.92 1.92
C ALA A 1123 -0.30 36.49 2.92
N GLY A 1124 0.94 36.71 2.45
CA GLY A 1124 2.04 37.27 3.25
C GLY A 1124 3.27 37.60 2.41
#